data_AF-A0A848ZF15-F1
#
_entry.id   AF-A0A848ZF15-F1
#
_cell.length_a   1.000
_cell.length_b   1.000
_cell.length_c   1.000
_cell.angle_alpha   90.00
_cell.angle_beta   90.00
_cell.angle_gamma   90.00
#
_symmetry.space_group_name_H-M   'P 1'
#
loop_
_entity.id
_entity.type
_entity.pdbx_description
1 polymer ?
#
loop_
_entity_poly.entity_id
_entity_poly.type
_entity_poly.pdbx_seq_one_letter_code
_entity_poly.pdbx_strand_id
1 'polypeptide(L)'
;MKCPKCQSENREDVKFCEECGAKMETECPNCEAKIPLGKKFCGACGHKLESPPEKPSEAPPLDYSNPASYTPKHLADKILTTRSSIEGERKLITVLFLDVANFTGISERLDPEQVHEIMDGTFKILMDEIHKYEGNINQFTGDGVMALFGAPLAHEDHAQRACNASLAIQKALKSYAKKINERHGVGFKARIGLNSGSVVVGAIGDDLRMDYTAKGDTTNLAARMESMAEPGSVLLTASTQRLAKDYFDLKPLGKVPVKGKAEPQEIYELLGVSKVVTRLDASVAKGLTQYMGRKREMESLMACYERVEAGVGQVVGIIGEAGVGKSRLILELRGKLPQNHAYLEGHCLPYGSSIPFLPLLDIIRSFFDIQEGEPEKQSKEKMREKTLGLDENLTHALPAFQDLLCPPAEDESWSNLEPKEKRLKTFEAIRDLLIRLSQVRPLILMVDDLHWTDKTSEEFLDYFVGWLANTRVLLLLLYRPEYIHPWGSKSYYSQIRLDQLSAGTSAELIQSILERGEVVPEIMEIILTRAAGNPLFMEELTKTLLENGSIKKDNHRYVLTVEASDVQVPDNVQGIIAARMDRLKDKIKRTMQVASVIGRDFAFSILQTITGTRDELKAHLLDLQNLEFIYEKSLFPELEYIFKHAVTQEVA
;
A
#
# COMPACT_ATOMS: atom_id res chain seq x y z
N MET A 1 27.02 -40.04 34.84
CA MET A 1 25.88 -39.16 34.50
C MET A 1 25.93 -38.74 33.03
N LYS A 2 24.80 -38.69 32.32
CA LYS A 2 24.76 -38.25 30.91
C LYS A 2 24.68 -36.73 30.82
N CYS A 3 25.48 -36.12 29.94
CA CYS A 3 25.44 -34.68 29.72
C CYS A 3 24.09 -34.27 29.08
N PRO A 4 23.35 -33.30 29.62
CA PRO A 4 22.07 -32.88 29.04
C PRO A 4 22.23 -32.19 27.67
N LYS A 5 23.44 -31.72 27.33
CA LYS A 5 23.72 -31.01 26.08
C LYS A 5 24.21 -31.93 24.95
N CYS A 6 25.13 -32.85 25.22
CA CYS A 6 25.72 -33.74 24.20
C CYS A 6 25.48 -35.24 24.45
N GLN A 7 24.78 -35.61 25.53
CA GLN A 7 24.43 -36.98 25.91
C GLN A 7 25.59 -37.93 26.21
N SER A 8 26.84 -37.45 26.26
CA SER A 8 28.01 -38.27 26.63
C SER A 8 27.97 -38.74 28.09
N GLU A 9 28.49 -39.94 28.35
CA GLU A 9 28.63 -40.46 29.71
C GLU A 9 29.84 -39.85 30.41
N ASN A 10 29.60 -39.24 31.56
CA ASN A 10 30.62 -38.62 32.40
C ASN A 10 30.63 -39.30 33.77
N ARG A 11 31.74 -39.22 34.50
CA ARG A 11 31.84 -39.71 35.89
C ARG A 11 30.94 -38.90 36.83
N GLU A 12 30.64 -39.41 38.02
CA GLU A 12 29.68 -38.75 38.94
C GLU A 12 30.24 -37.54 39.69
N ASP A 13 31.57 -37.38 39.70
CA ASP A 13 32.32 -36.38 40.44
C ASP A 13 32.82 -35.19 39.61
N VAL A 14 32.50 -35.15 38.31
CA VAL A 14 32.98 -34.08 37.41
C VAL A 14 32.02 -32.89 37.36
N LYS A 15 32.58 -31.69 37.57
CA LYS A 15 31.84 -30.41 37.55
C LYS A 15 31.47 -29.93 36.16
N PHE A 16 32.20 -30.39 35.15
CA PHE A 16 32.01 -30.07 33.74
C PHE A 16 32.05 -31.35 32.93
N CYS A 17 31.30 -31.37 31.83
CA CYS A 17 31.33 -32.46 30.88
C CYS A 17 32.72 -32.54 30.24
N GLU A 18 33.35 -33.71 30.30
CA GLU A 18 34.71 -33.96 29.79
C GLU A 18 34.77 -33.86 28.24
N GLU A 19 33.64 -33.92 27.55
CA GLU A 19 33.53 -33.81 26.08
C GLU A 19 33.16 -32.41 25.56
N CYS A 20 32.21 -31.70 26.20
CA CYS A 20 31.68 -30.43 25.68
C CYS A 20 31.86 -29.22 26.60
N GLY A 21 32.46 -29.41 27.78
CA GLY A 21 32.69 -28.35 28.77
C GLY A 21 31.43 -27.78 29.44
N ALA A 22 30.24 -28.32 29.17
CA ALA A 22 29.01 -27.88 29.84
C ALA A 22 29.09 -28.18 31.34
N LYS A 23 28.71 -27.22 32.19
CA LYS A 23 28.62 -27.43 33.65
C LYS A 23 27.62 -28.56 33.93
N MET A 24 27.96 -29.46 34.85
CA MET A 24 27.16 -30.66 35.21
C MET A 24 26.42 -30.51 36.53
N GLU A 25 26.71 -29.44 37.28
CA GLU A 25 26.10 -29.13 38.58
C GLU A 25 25.51 -27.70 38.57
N THR A 26 24.35 -27.54 39.19
CA THR A 26 23.75 -26.24 39.54
C THR A 26 23.66 -26.10 41.05
N GLU A 27 23.65 -24.87 41.54
CA GLU A 27 23.42 -24.58 42.96
C GLU A 27 21.94 -24.27 43.17
N CYS A 28 21.39 -24.72 44.31
CA CYS A 28 20.03 -24.40 44.69
C CYS A 28 19.93 -22.90 45.02
N PRO A 29 19.01 -22.13 44.42
CA PRO A 29 18.88 -20.71 44.74
C PRO A 29 18.37 -20.46 46.17
N ASN A 30 17.79 -21.46 46.83
CA ASN A 30 17.23 -21.32 48.18
C ASN A 30 18.16 -21.79 49.31
N CYS A 31 19.01 -22.79 49.07
CA CYS A 31 19.86 -23.38 50.13
C CYS A 31 21.30 -23.62 49.70
N GLU A 32 21.69 -23.19 48.50
CA GLU A 32 23.05 -23.27 47.94
C GLU A 32 23.62 -24.70 47.82
N ALA A 33 22.81 -25.74 48.07
CA ALA A 33 23.23 -27.11 47.88
C ALA A 33 23.58 -27.35 46.40
N LYS A 34 24.65 -28.12 46.15
CA LYS A 34 25.07 -28.52 44.80
C LYS A 34 24.22 -29.68 44.30
N ILE A 35 23.64 -29.52 43.11
CA ILE A 35 22.64 -30.43 42.55
C ILE A 35 23.09 -30.83 41.15
N PRO A 36 23.17 -32.14 40.86
CA PRO A 36 23.36 -32.61 39.49
C PRO A 36 22.27 -32.10 38.55
N LEU A 37 22.67 -31.62 37.37
CA LEU A 37 21.73 -31.16 36.35
C LEU A 37 20.76 -32.28 35.92
N GLY A 38 19.49 -31.91 35.67
CA GLY A 38 18.41 -32.84 35.32
C GLY A 38 17.52 -33.27 36.49
N LYS A 39 17.73 -32.74 37.70
CA LYS A 39 16.81 -32.91 38.83
C LYS A 39 15.78 -31.78 38.88
N LYS A 40 14.50 -32.13 39.01
CA LYS A 40 13.38 -31.16 39.06
C LYS A 40 13.24 -30.45 40.40
N PHE A 41 13.78 -31.04 41.46
CA PHE A 41 13.70 -30.55 42.84
C PHE A 41 15.05 -30.71 43.54
N CYS A 42 15.31 -29.83 44.50
CA CYS A 42 16.44 -29.92 45.41
C CYS A 42 16.21 -31.04 46.42
N GLY A 43 17.11 -32.03 46.47
CA GLY A 43 17.05 -33.12 47.45
C GLY A 43 17.33 -32.69 48.89
N ALA A 44 17.90 -31.49 49.11
CA ALA A 44 18.22 -30.98 50.44
C ALA A 44 17.11 -30.14 51.07
N CYS A 45 16.43 -29.28 50.31
CA CYS A 45 15.39 -28.38 50.84
C CYS A 45 14.03 -28.49 50.14
N GLY A 46 13.89 -29.34 49.12
CA GLY A 46 12.65 -29.53 48.36
C GLY A 46 12.33 -28.41 47.36
N HIS A 47 13.18 -27.38 47.23
CA HIS A 47 12.95 -26.27 46.29
C HIS A 47 12.90 -26.75 44.83
N LYS A 48 11.92 -26.28 44.06
CA LYS A 48 11.72 -26.67 42.66
C LYS A 48 12.70 -25.92 41.77
N LEU A 49 13.48 -26.64 40.95
CA LEU A 49 14.57 -26.07 40.13
C LEU A 49 14.14 -25.84 38.67
N GLU A 50 13.09 -26.53 38.23
CA GLU A 50 12.44 -26.30 36.95
C GLU A 50 11.16 -25.48 37.18
N SER A 51 11.22 -24.18 36.89
CA SER A 51 10.00 -23.40 36.63
C SER A 51 9.35 -23.99 35.37
N PRO A 52 8.03 -24.29 35.37
CA PRO A 52 7.35 -24.59 34.11
C PRO A 52 7.54 -23.40 33.15
N PRO A 53 7.53 -23.60 31.82
CA PRO A 53 7.48 -22.47 30.90
C PRO A 53 6.32 -21.60 31.36
N GLU A 54 6.62 -20.36 31.71
CA GLU A 54 5.60 -19.38 32.01
C GLU A 54 4.60 -19.46 30.86
N LYS A 55 3.32 -19.69 31.19
CA LYS A 55 2.23 -19.29 30.28
C LYS A 55 2.63 -17.93 29.73
N PRO A 56 2.52 -17.65 28.42
CA PRO A 56 2.96 -16.37 27.86
C PRO A 56 2.39 -15.31 28.77
N SER A 57 3.26 -14.70 29.58
CA SER A 57 2.80 -13.71 30.53
C SER A 57 2.13 -12.67 29.65
N GLU A 58 0.98 -12.17 30.07
CA GLU A 58 0.56 -10.85 29.59
C GLU A 58 1.81 -9.98 29.57
N ALA A 59 2.07 -9.34 28.42
CA ALA A 59 3.22 -8.48 28.27
C ALA A 59 3.32 -7.60 29.52
N PRO A 60 4.53 -7.35 30.06
CA PRO A 60 4.67 -6.43 31.18
C PRO A 60 3.82 -5.19 30.88
N PRO A 61 3.05 -4.67 31.86
CA PRO A 61 2.07 -3.61 31.62
C PRO A 61 2.73 -2.54 30.78
N LEU A 62 2.11 -2.21 29.64
CA LEU A 62 2.68 -1.29 28.68
C LEU A 62 2.92 0.03 29.39
N ASP A 63 4.18 0.40 29.51
CA ASP A 63 4.53 1.72 30.02
C ASP A 63 4.24 2.73 28.91
N TYR A 64 3.05 3.32 28.94
CA TYR A 64 2.60 4.35 28.01
C TYR A 64 3.47 5.62 28.05
N SER A 65 4.31 5.78 29.09
CA SER A 65 5.28 6.86 29.16
C SER A 65 6.58 6.59 28.38
N ASN A 66 6.87 5.32 28.07
CA ASN A 66 8.07 4.90 27.36
C ASN A 66 7.75 4.32 25.96
N PRO A 67 8.09 4.99 24.86
CA PRO A 67 7.79 4.51 23.52
C PRO A 67 8.50 3.22 23.09
N ALA A 68 9.57 2.82 23.78
CA ALA A 68 10.22 1.53 23.54
C ALA A 68 9.33 0.34 23.96
N SER A 69 8.37 0.56 24.85
CA SER A 69 7.48 -0.50 25.34
C SER A 69 6.42 -0.91 24.31
N TYR A 70 5.99 0.03 23.45
CA TYR A 70 4.90 -0.17 22.50
C TYR A 70 5.32 -0.09 21.02
N THR A 71 6.52 0.40 20.69
CA THR A 71 6.99 0.46 19.30
C THR A 71 7.56 -0.90 18.85
N PRO A 72 7.11 -1.48 17.72
CA PRO A 72 7.69 -2.73 17.21
C PRO A 72 9.20 -2.61 16.96
N LYS A 73 9.97 -3.68 17.26
CA LYS A 73 11.44 -3.67 17.14
C LYS A 73 11.96 -3.19 15.78
N HIS A 74 11.36 -3.67 14.69
CA HIS A 74 11.77 -3.28 13.33
C HIS A 74 11.55 -1.78 13.04
N LEU A 75 10.51 -1.18 13.61
CA LEU A 75 10.25 0.26 13.54
C LEU A 75 11.24 1.00 14.44
N ALA A 76 11.43 0.55 15.69
CA ALA A 76 12.40 1.13 16.62
C ALA A 76 13.82 1.14 16.04
N ASP A 77 14.27 0.05 15.43
CA ASP A 77 15.59 -0.05 14.79
C ASP A 77 15.73 0.91 13.60
N LYS A 78 14.69 1.01 12.74
CA LYS A 78 14.64 1.98 11.63
C LYS A 78 14.65 3.43 12.12
N ILE A 79 13.95 3.72 13.21
CA ILE A 79 13.89 5.05 13.83
C ILE A 79 15.26 5.43 14.42
N LEU A 80 15.88 4.52 15.19
CA LEU A 80 17.18 4.74 15.84
C LEU A 80 18.31 4.91 14.82
N THR A 81 18.28 4.17 13.71
CA THR A 81 19.27 4.29 12.62
C THR A 81 19.16 5.61 11.84
N THR A 82 17.97 6.20 11.73
CA THR A 82 17.76 7.47 11.02
C THR A 82 17.91 8.69 11.95
N ARG A 83 17.99 8.51 13.28
CA ARG A 83 17.99 9.60 14.28
C ARG A 83 19.17 10.57 14.16
N SER A 84 20.35 10.09 13.82
CA SER A 84 21.60 10.88 13.80
C SER A 84 21.69 11.90 12.66
N SER A 85 20.72 11.94 11.74
CA SER A 85 20.72 12.84 10.58
C SER A 85 19.54 13.83 10.53
N ILE A 86 18.61 13.84 11.51
CA ILE A 86 17.28 14.51 11.37
C ILE A 86 17.16 15.84 12.15
N GLU A 87 18.14 16.25 12.96
CA GLU A 87 18.02 17.47 13.76
C GLU A 87 17.80 18.73 12.90
N GLY A 88 16.65 19.39 13.08
CA GLY A 88 16.32 20.66 12.42
C GLY A 88 15.70 20.53 11.02
N GLU A 89 15.41 19.32 10.55
CA GLU A 89 14.79 19.12 9.24
C GLU A 89 13.29 19.48 9.22
N ARG A 90 12.85 20.14 8.14
CA ARG A 90 11.43 20.34 7.84
C ARG A 90 10.89 19.14 7.10
N LYS A 91 9.95 18.42 7.71
CA LYS A 91 9.27 17.27 7.10
C LYS A 91 7.79 17.56 6.92
N LEU A 92 7.24 17.20 5.76
CA LEU A 92 5.80 17.16 5.56
C LEU A 92 5.27 15.88 6.21
N ILE A 93 4.31 16.02 7.12
CA ILE A 93 3.76 14.90 7.88
C ILE A 93 2.24 14.98 7.90
N THR A 94 1.59 13.86 8.26
CA THR A 94 0.18 13.86 8.68
C THR A 94 0.10 13.54 10.17
N VAL A 95 -0.57 14.42 10.90
CA VAL A 95 -0.84 14.25 12.33
C VAL A 95 -2.24 13.67 12.47
N LEU A 96 -2.35 12.58 13.23
CA LEU A 96 -3.60 11.96 13.64
C LEU A 96 -3.82 12.23 15.13
N PHE A 97 -4.94 12.85 15.45
CA PHE A 97 -5.49 12.89 16.80
C PHE A 97 -6.71 12.00 16.88
N LEU A 98 -6.81 11.25 17.97
CA LEU A 98 -7.98 10.45 18.26
C LEU A 98 -8.33 10.60 19.73
N ASP A 99 -9.63 10.75 19.99
CA ASP A 99 -10.20 10.81 21.33
C ASP A 99 -11.44 9.91 21.45
N VAL A 100 -11.70 9.38 22.64
CA VAL A 100 -12.90 8.61 22.96
C VAL A 100 -14.05 9.55 23.31
N ALA A 101 -15.09 9.54 22.48
CA ALA A 101 -16.26 10.37 22.68
C ALA A 101 -16.98 10.03 24.01
N ASN A 102 -17.31 11.07 24.78
CA ASN A 102 -18.01 10.99 26.06
C ASN A 102 -17.28 10.16 27.14
N PHE A 103 -15.95 10.10 27.11
CA PHE A 103 -15.15 9.40 28.12
C PHE A 103 -15.53 9.78 29.56
N THR A 104 -15.69 11.08 29.86
CA THR A 104 -16.10 11.56 31.19
C THR A 104 -17.42 10.93 31.67
N GLY A 105 -18.41 10.80 30.78
CA GLY A 105 -19.70 10.19 31.12
C GLY A 105 -19.61 8.67 31.31
N ILE A 106 -18.60 8.02 30.73
CA ILE A 106 -18.29 6.60 30.95
C ILE A 106 -17.61 6.45 32.32
N SER A 107 -16.64 7.32 32.64
CA SER A 107 -15.91 7.29 33.91
C SER A 107 -16.76 7.61 35.14
N GLU A 108 -17.84 8.37 34.98
CA GLU A 108 -18.80 8.64 36.07
C GLU A 108 -19.76 7.46 36.33
N ARG A 109 -19.95 6.56 35.35
CA ARG A 109 -20.92 5.45 35.42
C ARG A 109 -20.30 4.11 35.75
N LEU A 110 -19.02 3.93 35.44
CA LEU A 110 -18.29 2.68 35.61
C LEU A 110 -17.23 2.83 36.70
N ASP A 111 -16.90 1.71 37.33
CA ASP A 111 -15.82 1.67 38.31
C ASP A 111 -14.46 1.96 37.62
N PRO A 112 -13.51 2.63 38.29
CA PRO A 112 -12.21 2.98 37.69
C PRO A 112 -11.45 1.80 37.08
N GLU A 113 -11.57 0.62 37.67
CA GLU A 113 -10.96 -0.63 37.19
C GLU A 113 -11.54 -1.06 35.83
N GLN A 114 -12.85 -0.93 35.65
CA GLN A 114 -13.54 -1.24 34.38
C GLN A 114 -13.19 -0.23 33.29
N VAL A 115 -13.07 1.05 33.66
CA VAL A 115 -12.63 2.11 32.74
C VAL A 115 -11.21 1.83 32.27
N HIS A 116 -10.33 1.38 33.16
CA HIS A 116 -8.96 1.02 32.81
C HIS A 116 -8.90 -0.15 31.84
N GLU A 117 -9.65 -1.23 32.07
CA GLU A 117 -9.73 -2.39 31.16
C GLU A 117 -10.23 -1.99 29.75
N ILE A 118 -11.24 -1.12 29.69
CA ILE A 118 -11.78 -0.60 28.42
C ILE A 118 -10.71 0.22 27.67
N MET A 119 -9.97 1.06 28.39
CA MET A 119 -8.94 1.91 27.80
C MET A 119 -7.73 1.10 27.32
N ASP A 120 -7.28 0.10 28.07
CA ASP A 120 -6.19 -0.79 27.65
C ASP A 120 -6.55 -1.55 26.36
N GLY A 121 -7.77 -2.08 26.28
CA GLY A 121 -8.26 -2.73 25.06
C GLY A 121 -8.34 -1.75 23.88
N THR A 122 -8.75 -0.52 24.14
CA THR A 122 -8.79 0.55 23.13
C THR A 122 -7.38 0.88 22.64
N PHE A 123 -6.43 1.17 23.54
CA PHE A 123 -5.06 1.51 23.18
C PHE A 123 -4.39 0.40 22.39
N LYS A 124 -4.64 -0.86 22.73
CA LYS A 124 -4.13 -1.99 21.95
C LYS A 124 -4.58 -1.95 20.49
N ILE A 125 -5.88 -1.72 20.25
CA ILE A 125 -6.43 -1.56 18.89
C ILE A 125 -5.77 -0.39 18.16
N LEU A 126 -5.59 0.74 18.85
CA LEU A 126 -4.96 1.93 18.28
C LEU A 126 -3.50 1.64 17.90
N MET A 127 -2.73 1.01 18.78
CA MET A 127 -1.34 0.62 18.53
C MET A 127 -1.23 -0.32 17.33
N ASP A 128 -2.06 -1.36 17.29
CA ASP A 128 -2.01 -2.36 16.23
C ASP A 128 -2.30 -1.73 14.85
N GLU A 129 -3.36 -0.92 14.74
CA GLU A 129 -3.73 -0.31 13.45
C GLU A 129 -2.80 0.85 13.06
N ILE A 130 -2.32 1.68 14.01
CA ILE A 130 -1.40 2.78 13.69
C ILE A 130 -0.06 2.23 13.21
N HIS A 131 0.53 1.26 13.92
CA HIS A 131 1.81 0.67 13.53
C HIS A 131 1.72 -0.15 12.24
N LYS A 132 0.56 -0.77 11.96
CA LYS A 132 0.32 -1.52 10.71
C LYS A 132 0.48 -0.67 9.46
N TYR A 133 0.14 0.62 9.53
CA TYR A 133 0.36 1.58 8.44
C TYR A 133 1.66 2.39 8.59
N GLU A 134 2.59 1.90 9.43
CA GLU A 134 3.87 2.53 9.76
C GLU A 134 3.72 3.94 10.37
N GLY A 135 2.61 4.21 11.05
CA GLY A 135 2.45 5.39 11.88
C GLY A 135 3.20 5.22 13.20
N ASN A 136 3.68 6.33 13.77
CA ASN A 136 4.37 6.37 15.05
C ASN A 136 3.51 7.09 16.10
N ILE A 137 3.22 6.44 17.23
CA ILE A 137 2.52 7.08 18.34
C ILE A 137 3.54 7.95 19.08
N ASN A 138 3.28 9.26 19.10
CA ASN A 138 4.15 10.22 19.75
C ASN A 138 3.82 10.38 21.24
N GLN A 139 2.52 10.39 21.58
CA GLN A 139 2.07 10.48 22.97
C GLN A 139 0.62 10.01 23.16
N PHE A 140 0.32 9.58 24.38
CA PHE A 140 -1.04 9.34 24.88
C PHE A 140 -1.56 10.58 25.61
N THR A 141 -2.82 10.96 25.37
CA THR A 141 -3.45 12.16 25.98
C THR A 141 -4.40 11.83 27.13
N GLY A 142 -4.44 10.58 27.58
CA GLY A 142 -5.31 10.09 28.66
C GLY A 142 -6.47 9.27 28.11
N ASP A 143 -7.37 9.89 27.36
CA ASP A 143 -8.52 9.29 26.66
C ASP A 143 -8.29 9.12 25.14
N GLY A 144 -7.09 9.47 24.68
CA GLY A 144 -6.76 9.53 23.26
C GLY A 144 -5.29 9.33 22.95
N VAL A 145 -4.96 9.43 21.66
CA VAL A 145 -3.60 9.30 21.14
C VAL A 145 -3.29 10.38 20.11
N MET A 146 -2.02 10.76 20.06
CA MET A 146 -1.43 11.54 18.98
C MET A 146 -0.43 10.67 18.23
N ALA A 147 -0.70 10.43 16.95
CA ALA A 147 0.16 9.68 16.06
C ALA A 147 0.61 10.50 14.86
N LEU A 148 1.78 10.14 14.33
CA LEU A 148 2.45 10.83 13.25
C LEU A 148 2.73 9.85 12.12
N PHE A 149 2.45 10.29 10.89
CA PHE A 149 2.78 9.59 9.67
C PHE A 149 3.72 10.46 8.86
N GLY A 150 4.80 9.87 8.33
CA GLY A 150 5.87 10.61 7.64
C GLY A 150 6.95 11.18 8.56
N ALA A 151 6.88 10.89 9.87
CA ALA A 151 7.98 11.11 10.80
C ALA A 151 8.02 10.00 11.87
N PRO A 152 9.22 9.59 12.32
CA PRO A 152 10.54 10.08 11.91
C PRO A 152 11.02 9.54 10.56
N LEU A 153 10.40 8.45 10.08
CA LEU A 153 10.57 7.91 8.74
C LEU A 153 9.74 8.72 7.75
N ALA A 154 10.41 9.30 6.74
CA ALA A 154 9.73 10.05 5.70
C ALA A 154 9.00 9.08 4.75
N HIS A 155 7.73 9.35 4.50
CA HIS A 155 6.87 8.59 3.61
C HIS A 155 6.13 9.56 2.70
N GLU A 156 6.20 9.38 1.38
CA GLU A 156 5.51 10.26 0.41
C GLU A 156 3.98 10.11 0.48
N ASP A 157 3.50 8.94 0.90
CA ASP A 157 2.10 8.54 1.05
C ASP A 157 1.57 8.72 2.49
N HIS A 158 2.23 9.56 3.31
CA HIS A 158 1.91 9.75 4.73
C HIS A 158 0.45 10.11 5.02
N ALA A 159 -0.21 10.87 4.13
CA ALA A 159 -1.64 11.20 4.25
C ALA A 159 -2.54 10.00 3.96
N GLN A 160 -2.20 9.18 2.97
CA GLN A 160 -2.96 7.96 2.65
C GLN A 160 -2.87 6.95 3.78
N ARG A 161 -1.67 6.77 4.36
CA ARG A 161 -1.44 5.90 5.52
C ARG A 161 -2.27 6.33 6.73
N ALA A 162 -2.30 7.63 7.02
CA ALA A 162 -3.12 8.17 8.11
C ALA A 162 -4.61 7.95 7.88
N CYS A 163 -5.11 8.16 6.65
CA CYS A 163 -6.51 7.91 6.29
C CYS A 163 -6.87 6.42 6.41
N ASN A 164 -6.03 5.53 5.88
CA ASN A 164 -6.21 4.08 5.99
C ASN A 164 -6.20 3.60 7.44
N ALA A 165 -5.25 4.10 8.26
CA ALA A 165 -5.20 3.83 9.69
C ALA A 165 -6.48 4.31 10.39
N SER A 166 -6.97 5.50 10.05
CA SER A 166 -8.19 6.06 10.64
C SER A 166 -9.43 5.22 10.32
N LEU A 167 -9.58 4.77 9.08
CA LEU A 167 -10.68 3.89 8.67
C LEU A 167 -10.58 2.51 9.35
N ALA A 168 -9.37 1.95 9.43
CA ALA A 168 -9.14 0.67 10.07
C ALA A 168 -9.43 0.73 11.57
N ILE A 169 -9.01 1.79 12.26
CA ILE A 169 -9.33 2.07 13.66
C ILE A 169 -10.84 2.18 13.86
N GLN A 170 -11.56 2.98 13.04
CA GLN A 170 -13.01 3.11 13.14
C GLN A 170 -13.71 1.75 12.96
N LYS A 171 -13.23 0.90 12.03
CA LYS A 171 -13.76 -0.45 11.82
C LYS A 171 -13.51 -1.35 13.03
N ALA A 172 -12.29 -1.38 13.56
CA ALA A 172 -11.95 -2.20 14.72
C ALA A 172 -12.69 -1.75 15.99
N LEU A 173 -12.82 -0.45 16.20
CA LEU A 173 -13.56 0.12 17.34
C LEU A 173 -15.06 -0.12 17.26
N LYS A 174 -15.68 -0.20 16.08
CA LYS A 174 -17.10 -0.60 15.96
C LYS A 174 -17.35 -1.99 16.55
N SER A 175 -16.47 -2.95 16.23
CA SER A 175 -16.55 -4.31 16.78
C SER A 175 -16.29 -4.35 18.29
N TYR A 176 -15.36 -3.54 18.78
CA TYR A 176 -15.06 -3.43 20.21
C TYR A 176 -16.19 -2.75 21.01
N ALA A 177 -16.75 -1.67 20.47
CA ALA A 177 -17.87 -0.94 21.05
C ALA A 177 -19.11 -1.81 21.25
N LYS A 178 -19.37 -2.75 20.32
CA LYS A 178 -20.46 -3.72 20.48
C LYS A 178 -20.27 -4.58 21.74
N LYS A 179 -19.05 -5.08 21.96
CA LYS A 179 -18.70 -5.88 23.16
C LYS A 179 -18.83 -5.07 24.45
N ILE A 180 -18.39 -3.80 24.43
CA ILE A 180 -18.52 -2.91 25.59
C ILE A 180 -19.99 -2.67 25.91
N ASN A 181 -20.81 -2.39 24.90
CA ASN A 181 -22.23 -2.14 25.10
C ASN A 181 -22.96 -3.38 25.64
N GLU A 182 -22.61 -4.57 25.17
CA GLU A 182 -23.17 -5.84 25.69
C GLU A 182 -22.79 -6.10 27.15
N ARG A 183 -21.56 -5.76 27.58
CA ARG A 183 -21.07 -6.01 28.93
C ARG A 183 -21.43 -4.93 29.94
N HIS A 184 -21.38 -3.66 29.53
CA HIS A 184 -21.45 -2.50 30.42
C HIS A 184 -22.62 -1.56 30.09
N GLY A 185 -23.36 -1.78 29.00
CA GLY A 185 -24.50 -0.95 28.61
C GLY A 185 -24.14 0.47 28.18
N VAL A 186 -22.89 0.73 27.82
CA VAL A 186 -22.39 2.04 27.40
C VAL A 186 -22.01 2.06 25.92
N GLY A 187 -22.41 3.12 25.22
CA GLY A 187 -21.99 3.38 23.85
C GLY A 187 -20.56 3.89 23.81
N PHE A 188 -19.71 3.23 23.02
CA PHE A 188 -18.30 3.60 22.86
C PHE A 188 -18.04 4.01 21.41
N LYS A 189 -17.50 5.21 21.19
CA LYS A 189 -17.17 5.72 19.85
C LYS A 189 -15.92 6.60 19.95
N ALA A 190 -15.14 6.66 18.89
CA ALA A 190 -13.99 7.55 18.81
C ALA A 190 -14.22 8.66 17.76
N ARG A 191 -13.58 9.79 18.00
CA ARG A 191 -13.43 10.91 17.07
C ARG A 191 -12.01 10.91 16.54
N ILE A 192 -11.84 11.17 15.25
CA ILE A 192 -10.51 11.22 14.64
C ILE A 192 -10.37 12.51 13.84
N GLY A 193 -9.25 13.18 13.99
CA GLY A 193 -8.87 14.39 13.28
C GLY A 193 -7.53 14.24 12.61
N LEU A 194 -7.48 14.51 11.30
CA LEU A 194 -6.25 14.50 10.51
C LEU A 194 -5.93 15.90 9.98
N ASN A 195 -4.65 16.25 10.07
CA ASN A 195 -4.11 17.41 9.37
C ASN A 195 -2.69 17.14 8.86
N SER A 196 -2.43 17.57 7.63
CA SER A 196 -1.11 17.47 7.00
C SER A 196 -0.45 18.84 6.94
N GLY A 197 0.84 18.90 7.26
CA GLY A 197 1.59 20.14 7.24
C GLY A 197 3.06 19.93 7.58
N SER A 198 3.88 20.93 7.26
CA SER A 198 5.32 20.86 7.55
C SER A 198 5.58 21.08 9.03
N VAL A 199 6.36 20.19 9.64
CA VAL A 199 6.88 20.33 11.00
C VAL A 199 8.40 20.31 10.98
N VAL A 200 9.02 21.01 11.94
CA VAL A 200 10.46 20.92 12.22
C VAL A 200 10.65 19.91 13.33
N VAL A 201 11.55 18.96 13.10
CA VAL A 201 11.87 17.90 14.06
C VAL A 201 13.05 18.37 14.90
N GLY A 202 12.84 18.51 16.22
CA GLY A 202 13.91 18.81 17.18
C GLY A 202 14.16 17.59 18.07
N ALA A 203 15.41 17.25 18.31
CA ALA A 203 15.76 16.25 19.31
C ALA A 203 15.86 16.96 20.68
N ILE A 204 14.98 16.61 21.61
CA ILE A 204 15.21 16.88 23.04
C ILE A 204 14.93 15.56 23.76
N GLY A 205 15.99 14.91 24.27
CA GLY A 205 15.92 13.68 25.08
C GLY A 205 16.37 12.42 24.35
N ASP A 206 16.67 11.37 25.12
CA ASP A 206 17.21 10.05 24.68
C ASP A 206 16.12 9.03 24.29
N ASP A 207 14.85 9.32 24.51
CA ASP A 207 13.75 8.39 24.27
C ASP A 207 13.29 8.37 22.80
N LEU A 208 12.59 7.31 22.37
CA LEU A 208 11.91 7.18 21.05
C LEU A 208 10.82 8.26 20.81
N ARG A 209 10.66 9.19 21.76
CA ARG A 209 9.77 10.34 21.73
C ARG A 209 10.53 11.51 21.14
N MET A 210 9.99 12.12 20.09
CA MET A 210 10.58 13.32 19.49
C MET A 210 9.76 14.55 19.88
N ASP A 211 10.40 15.50 20.54
CA ASP A 211 9.81 16.80 20.86
C ASP A 211 9.86 17.71 19.63
N TYR A 212 8.81 17.65 18.82
CA TYR A 212 8.66 18.48 17.63
C TYR A 212 8.49 19.96 18.03
N THR A 213 9.60 20.69 18.06
CA THR A 213 9.68 22.13 18.31
C THR A 213 9.34 22.91 17.02
N ALA A 214 8.10 22.79 16.56
CA ALA A 214 7.58 23.65 15.51
C ALA A 214 6.27 24.26 15.99
N LYS A 215 6.20 25.60 15.96
CA LYS A 215 4.99 26.42 16.15
C LYS A 215 3.71 25.59 15.91
N GLY A 216 2.99 25.28 17.00
CA GLY A 216 1.97 24.22 17.10
C GLY A 216 0.72 24.34 16.23
N ASP A 217 0.76 24.97 15.06
CA ASP A 217 -0.40 25.21 14.22
C ASP A 217 -0.89 23.94 13.50
N THR A 218 0.02 23.10 12.99
CA THR A 218 -0.32 21.84 12.29
C THR A 218 -0.92 20.81 13.24
N THR A 219 -0.31 20.62 14.41
CA THR A 219 -0.78 19.69 15.44
C THR A 219 -2.06 20.18 16.10
N ASN A 220 -2.15 21.48 16.44
CA ASN A 220 -3.38 22.05 16.98
C ASN A 220 -4.54 21.91 16.01
N LEU A 221 -4.31 22.11 14.70
CA LEU A 221 -5.39 21.98 13.73
C LEU A 221 -5.91 20.53 13.61
N ALA A 222 -5.04 19.51 13.65
CA ALA A 222 -5.47 18.11 13.73
C ALA A 222 -6.31 17.84 15.00
N ALA A 223 -5.86 18.32 16.16
CA ALA A 223 -6.62 18.20 17.41
C ALA A 223 -7.98 18.94 17.34
N ARG A 224 -8.05 20.05 16.59
CA ARG A 224 -9.34 20.73 16.35
C ARG A 224 -10.26 19.90 15.46
N MET A 225 -9.74 19.28 14.41
CA MET A 225 -10.54 18.39 13.56
C MET A 225 -11.11 17.23 14.36
N GLU A 226 -10.33 16.64 15.26
CA GLU A 226 -10.81 15.61 16.18
C GLU A 226 -11.95 16.15 17.04
N SER A 227 -11.72 17.27 17.74
CA SER A 227 -12.72 17.82 18.67
C SER A 227 -14.05 18.22 18.00
N MET A 228 -14.01 18.52 16.69
CA MET A 228 -15.17 18.89 15.89
C MET A 228 -15.84 17.69 15.21
N ALA A 229 -15.19 16.53 15.21
CA ALA A 229 -15.72 15.33 14.59
C ALA A 229 -16.94 14.81 15.36
N GLU A 230 -17.95 14.38 14.61
CA GLU A 230 -19.05 13.63 15.22
C GLU A 230 -18.54 12.27 15.72
N PRO A 231 -19.08 11.72 16.82
CA PRO A 231 -18.67 10.41 17.32
C PRO A 231 -18.79 9.31 16.24
N GLY A 232 -17.66 8.69 15.90
CA GLY A 232 -17.56 7.66 14.86
C GLY A 232 -17.21 8.20 13.46
N SER A 233 -16.89 9.49 13.33
CA SER A 233 -16.44 10.11 12.08
C SER A 233 -14.95 10.44 12.12
N VAL A 234 -14.39 10.67 10.93
CA VAL A 234 -13.00 11.08 10.73
C VAL A 234 -13.00 12.38 9.94
N LEU A 235 -12.49 13.45 10.53
CA LEU A 235 -12.40 14.75 9.88
C LEU A 235 -10.99 15.03 9.38
N LEU A 236 -10.91 15.57 8.18
CA LEU A 236 -9.70 15.95 7.49
C LEU A 236 -9.73 17.45 7.22
N THR A 237 -8.57 18.09 7.33
CA THR A 237 -8.38 19.42 6.75
C THR A 237 -8.20 19.35 5.24
N ALA A 238 -8.37 20.48 4.55
CA ALA A 238 -8.07 20.60 3.13
C ALA A 238 -6.63 20.17 2.75
N SER A 239 -5.64 20.34 3.63
CA SER A 239 -4.27 19.91 3.33
C SER A 239 -4.12 18.39 3.30
N THR A 240 -4.76 17.66 4.22
CA THR A 240 -4.79 16.20 4.18
C THR A 240 -5.66 15.69 3.03
N GLN A 241 -6.81 16.35 2.80
CA GLN A 241 -7.69 16.01 1.70
C GLN A 241 -6.97 16.03 0.35
N ARG A 242 -6.19 17.09 0.08
CA ARG A 242 -5.43 17.21 -1.17
C ARG A 242 -4.50 16.02 -1.41
N LEU A 243 -3.80 15.58 -0.36
CA LEU A 243 -2.80 14.51 -0.46
C LEU A 243 -3.42 13.10 -0.55
N ALA A 244 -4.70 12.94 -0.20
CA ALA A 244 -5.34 11.63 -0.07
C ALA A 244 -6.54 11.40 -0.98
N LYS A 245 -7.19 12.44 -1.52
CA LYS A 245 -8.51 12.32 -2.16
C LYS A 245 -8.61 11.36 -3.35
N ASP A 246 -7.53 11.09 -4.07
CA ASP A 246 -7.54 10.11 -5.17
C ASP A 246 -7.83 8.69 -4.67
N TYR A 247 -7.58 8.43 -3.39
CA TYR A 247 -7.62 7.10 -2.81
C TYR A 247 -8.81 6.90 -1.86
N PHE A 248 -9.56 7.96 -1.56
CA PHE A 248 -10.62 7.91 -0.55
C PHE A 248 -11.85 8.69 -0.96
N ASP A 249 -13.01 8.16 -0.61
CA ASP A 249 -14.29 8.84 -0.74
C ASP A 249 -14.45 9.84 0.41
N LEU A 250 -14.51 11.12 0.05
CA LEU A 250 -14.51 12.24 1.00
C LEU A 250 -15.75 13.11 0.81
N LYS A 251 -16.45 13.40 1.91
CA LYS A 251 -17.62 14.28 1.90
C LYS A 251 -17.24 15.68 2.37
N PRO A 252 -17.43 16.73 1.56
CA PRO A 252 -17.16 18.10 2.00
C PRO A 252 -18.21 18.53 3.04
N LEU A 253 -17.74 19.05 4.19
CA LEU A 253 -18.59 19.67 5.21
C LEU A 253 -18.62 21.21 5.10
N GLY A 254 -17.79 21.77 4.22
CA GLY A 254 -17.72 23.20 3.94
C GLY A 254 -16.72 23.95 4.82
N LYS A 255 -16.78 25.29 4.77
CA LYS A 255 -15.93 26.19 5.54
C LYS A 255 -16.47 26.40 6.94
N VAL A 256 -15.75 25.91 7.94
CA VAL A 256 -16.15 26.00 9.35
C VAL A 256 -15.17 26.89 10.11
N PRO A 257 -15.64 27.84 10.95
CA PRO A 257 -14.76 28.64 11.78
C PRO A 257 -14.04 27.75 12.80
N VAL A 258 -12.71 27.74 12.76
CA VAL A 258 -11.88 26.98 13.71
C VAL A 258 -11.20 27.96 14.68
N LYS A 259 -11.33 27.68 15.98
CA LYS A 259 -10.74 28.52 17.03
C LYS A 259 -9.22 28.67 16.85
N GLY A 260 -8.74 29.91 16.76
CA GLY A 260 -7.32 30.23 16.57
C GLY A 260 -6.90 30.41 15.12
N LYS A 261 -7.82 30.22 14.16
CA LYS A 261 -7.62 30.57 12.74
C LYS A 261 -8.38 31.84 12.41
N ALA A 262 -7.73 32.74 11.67
CA ALA A 262 -8.34 33.99 11.22
C ALA A 262 -9.40 33.73 10.12
N GLU A 263 -9.18 32.73 9.29
CA GLU A 263 -10.09 32.34 8.21
C GLU A 263 -10.78 30.99 8.53
N PRO A 264 -12.07 30.82 8.15
CA PRO A 264 -12.74 29.53 8.20
C PRO A 264 -11.96 28.45 7.44
N GLN A 265 -11.87 27.26 8.00
CA GLN A 265 -11.13 26.14 7.41
C GLN A 265 -12.09 25.22 6.66
N GLU A 266 -11.69 24.73 5.48
CA GLU A 266 -12.43 23.71 4.75
C GLU A 266 -12.20 22.35 5.40
N ILE A 267 -13.31 21.67 5.73
CA ILE A 267 -13.33 20.39 6.44
C ILE A 267 -13.99 19.34 5.54
N TYR A 268 -13.43 18.14 5.58
CA TYR A 268 -13.93 16.97 4.88
C TYR A 268 -14.11 15.82 5.85
N GLU A 269 -15.15 15.03 5.64
CA GLU A 269 -15.38 13.77 6.33
C GLU A 269 -14.87 12.61 5.46
N LEU A 270 -14.04 11.74 6.03
CA LEU A 270 -13.52 10.55 5.36
C LEU A 270 -14.54 9.40 5.48
N LEU A 271 -15.07 8.95 4.34
CA LEU A 271 -16.11 7.93 4.27
C LEU A 271 -15.57 6.52 4.00
N GLY A 272 -14.58 6.38 3.11
CA GLY A 272 -14.09 5.07 2.66
C GLY A 272 -12.92 5.19 1.69
N VAL A 273 -12.43 4.07 1.17
CA VAL A 273 -11.41 4.00 0.10
C VAL A 273 -12.11 4.10 -1.26
N SER A 274 -11.50 4.78 -2.23
CA SER A 274 -12.09 5.07 -3.54
C SER A 274 -11.75 4.01 -4.59
N LYS A 275 -12.67 3.81 -5.54
CA LYS A 275 -12.52 2.86 -6.66
C LYS A 275 -11.66 3.44 -7.77
N VAL A 276 -10.33 3.38 -7.65
CA VAL A 276 -9.46 3.83 -8.73
C VAL A 276 -9.31 2.76 -9.80
N VAL A 277 -9.99 3.02 -10.92
CA VAL A 277 -9.74 2.49 -12.27
C VAL A 277 -8.23 2.43 -12.53
N THR A 278 -7.74 1.31 -13.08
CA THR A 278 -6.30 1.03 -13.16
C THR A 278 -5.47 2.13 -13.84
N ARG A 279 -4.17 2.20 -13.52
CA ARG A 279 -3.13 3.04 -14.16
C ARG A 279 -3.13 2.99 -15.71
N LEU A 280 -3.75 1.96 -16.29
CA LEU A 280 -3.69 1.56 -17.69
C LEU A 280 -4.93 1.99 -18.47
N ASP A 281 -6.12 1.79 -17.89
CA ASP A 281 -7.41 2.17 -18.50
C ASP A 281 -7.47 3.68 -18.76
N ALA A 282 -6.86 4.45 -17.86
CA ALA A 282 -6.72 5.88 -17.97
C ALA A 282 -5.74 6.33 -19.08
N SER A 283 -4.78 5.47 -19.46
CA SER A 283 -3.85 5.72 -20.58
C SER A 283 -4.44 5.32 -21.94
N VAL A 284 -5.39 4.37 -21.97
CA VAL A 284 -6.12 3.94 -23.20
C VAL A 284 -6.97 5.06 -23.77
N ALA A 285 -7.60 5.86 -22.90
CA ALA A 285 -8.40 7.02 -23.30
C ALA A 285 -7.59 8.12 -24.01
N LYS A 286 -6.25 8.12 -23.92
CA LYS A 286 -5.35 9.23 -24.31
C LYS A 286 -4.66 9.09 -25.66
N GLY A 287 -4.82 7.95 -26.34
CA GLY A 287 -4.00 7.62 -27.51
C GLY A 287 -2.58 7.24 -27.11
N LEU A 288 -2.28 5.95 -27.15
CA LEU A 288 -0.99 5.42 -26.72
C LEU A 288 0.04 5.50 -27.85
N THR A 289 1.32 5.70 -27.51
CA THR A 289 2.41 5.55 -28.48
C THR A 289 2.38 4.14 -29.08
N GLN A 290 2.82 4.03 -30.34
CA GLN A 290 2.75 2.78 -31.08
C GLN A 290 3.52 1.68 -30.33
N TYR A 291 2.85 0.56 -30.06
CA TYR A 291 3.47 -0.57 -29.38
C TYR A 291 4.55 -1.19 -30.28
N MET A 292 5.81 -1.13 -29.84
CA MET A 292 6.97 -1.57 -30.63
C MET A 292 7.96 -2.43 -29.84
N GLY A 293 8.71 -3.26 -30.57
CA GLY A 293 9.85 -4.03 -30.03
C GLY A 293 9.54 -5.29 -29.25
N ARG A 294 8.28 -5.73 -29.19
CA ARG A 294 7.83 -6.78 -28.26
C ARG A 294 6.97 -7.89 -28.91
N LYS A 295 7.28 -8.20 -30.17
CA LYS A 295 6.52 -9.20 -30.95
C LYS A 295 6.71 -10.60 -30.38
N ARG A 296 7.95 -10.97 -30.02
CA ARG A 296 8.29 -12.30 -29.47
C ARG A 296 7.65 -12.54 -28.11
N GLU A 297 7.67 -11.52 -27.25
CA GLU A 297 7.07 -11.57 -25.92
C GLU A 297 5.54 -11.70 -26.02
N MET A 298 4.92 -10.95 -26.95
CA MET A 298 3.49 -11.07 -27.24
C MET A 298 3.12 -12.43 -27.82
N GLU A 299 3.89 -12.95 -28.79
CA GLU A 299 3.70 -14.29 -29.35
C GLU A 299 3.80 -15.37 -28.26
N SER A 300 4.75 -15.21 -27.33
CA SER A 300 4.91 -16.12 -26.19
C SER A 300 3.70 -16.08 -25.23
N LEU A 301 3.17 -14.89 -24.95
CA LEU A 301 1.94 -14.74 -24.14
C LEU A 301 0.72 -15.36 -24.82
N MET A 302 0.55 -15.11 -26.12
CA MET A 302 -0.56 -15.69 -26.89
C MET A 302 -0.45 -17.22 -26.94
N ALA A 303 0.75 -17.77 -27.15
CA ALA A 303 0.96 -19.22 -27.10
C ALA A 303 0.65 -19.82 -25.73
N CYS A 304 0.93 -19.09 -24.63
CA CYS A 304 0.51 -19.51 -23.30
C CYS A 304 -1.02 -19.50 -23.17
N TYR A 305 -1.69 -18.46 -23.66
CA TYR A 305 -3.15 -18.37 -23.65
C TYR A 305 -3.82 -19.50 -24.46
N GLU A 306 -3.30 -19.84 -25.64
CA GLU A 306 -3.80 -20.98 -26.43
C GLU A 306 -3.72 -22.32 -25.67
N ARG A 307 -2.63 -22.55 -24.92
CA ARG A 307 -2.52 -23.72 -24.04
C ARG A 307 -3.56 -23.71 -22.92
N VAL A 308 -3.86 -22.54 -22.38
CA VAL A 308 -4.89 -22.35 -21.35
C VAL A 308 -6.28 -22.65 -21.91
N GLU A 309 -6.60 -22.23 -23.13
CA GLU A 309 -7.85 -22.59 -23.80
C GLU A 309 -7.95 -24.11 -24.01
N ALA A 310 -6.84 -24.77 -24.32
CA ALA A 310 -6.75 -26.23 -24.43
C ALA A 310 -6.85 -26.98 -23.07
N GLY A 311 -6.94 -26.28 -21.94
CA GLY A 311 -7.08 -26.88 -20.61
C GLY A 311 -5.77 -27.08 -19.83
N VAL A 312 -4.65 -26.53 -20.33
CA VAL A 312 -3.35 -26.61 -19.67
C VAL A 312 -3.03 -25.26 -19.05
N GLY A 313 -3.06 -25.18 -17.71
CA GLY A 313 -2.86 -23.91 -17.03
C GLY A 313 -1.43 -23.42 -17.21
N GLN A 314 -1.27 -22.11 -17.19
CA GLN A 314 0.02 -21.45 -17.42
C GLN A 314 0.26 -20.38 -16.37
N VAL A 315 1.50 -20.31 -15.89
CA VAL A 315 1.98 -19.24 -15.03
C VAL A 315 3.03 -18.48 -15.81
N VAL A 316 2.84 -17.18 -15.99
CA VAL A 316 3.76 -16.32 -16.73
C VAL A 316 4.28 -15.23 -15.81
N GLY A 317 5.58 -15.28 -15.51
CA GLY A 317 6.30 -14.22 -14.82
C GLY A 317 6.79 -13.17 -15.82
N ILE A 318 6.28 -11.94 -15.73
CA ILE A 318 6.70 -10.80 -16.54
C ILE A 318 7.63 -9.94 -15.71
N ILE A 319 8.92 -10.01 -16.05
CA ILE A 319 10.00 -9.37 -15.29
C ILE A 319 10.50 -8.15 -16.04
N GLY A 320 10.67 -7.03 -15.35
CA GLY A 320 11.35 -5.88 -15.93
C GLY A 320 11.43 -4.73 -14.95
N GLU A 321 12.29 -3.77 -15.27
CA GLU A 321 12.44 -2.52 -14.51
C GLU A 321 11.16 -1.66 -14.54
N ALA A 322 11.17 -0.55 -13.81
CA ALA A 322 10.13 0.46 -13.95
C ALA A 322 10.17 1.09 -15.35
N GLY A 323 9.00 1.30 -15.97
CA GLY A 323 8.89 2.00 -17.26
C GLY A 323 9.21 1.19 -18.52
N VAL A 324 9.68 -0.07 -18.43
CA VAL A 324 10.00 -0.88 -19.64
C VAL A 324 8.79 -1.37 -20.44
N GLY A 325 7.58 -1.09 -19.96
CA GLY A 325 6.33 -1.41 -20.64
C GLY A 325 5.63 -2.70 -20.19
N LYS A 326 5.87 -3.20 -18.96
CA LYS A 326 5.18 -4.39 -18.41
C LYS A 326 3.66 -4.25 -18.48
N SER A 327 3.10 -3.18 -17.94
CA SER A 327 1.66 -2.95 -17.96
C SER A 327 1.16 -2.69 -19.39
N ARG A 328 1.95 -2.02 -20.24
CA ARG A 328 1.63 -1.81 -21.67
C ARG A 328 1.50 -3.14 -22.42
N LEU A 329 2.37 -4.11 -22.15
CA LEU A 329 2.31 -5.46 -22.72
C LEU A 329 0.99 -6.17 -22.36
N ILE A 330 0.57 -6.07 -21.10
CA ILE A 330 -0.71 -6.65 -20.64
C ILE A 330 -1.91 -5.97 -21.30
N LEU A 331 -1.86 -4.65 -21.50
CA LEU A 331 -2.91 -3.94 -22.21
C LEU A 331 -3.08 -4.45 -23.64
N GLU A 332 -1.98 -4.59 -24.36
CA GLU A 332 -1.97 -5.06 -25.74
C GLU A 332 -2.40 -6.53 -25.84
N LEU A 333 -2.09 -7.34 -24.82
CA LEU A 333 -2.63 -8.69 -24.69
C LEU A 333 -4.16 -8.64 -24.55
N ARG A 334 -4.70 -7.84 -23.63
CA ARG A 334 -6.16 -7.67 -23.43
C ARG A 334 -6.88 -7.28 -24.72
N GLY A 335 -6.28 -6.40 -25.52
CA GLY A 335 -6.84 -5.97 -26.81
C GLY A 335 -6.84 -7.06 -27.90
N LYS A 336 -5.97 -8.08 -27.79
CA LYS A 336 -5.84 -9.18 -28.76
C LYS A 336 -6.57 -10.46 -28.36
N LEU A 337 -6.90 -10.60 -27.08
CA LEU A 337 -7.57 -11.78 -26.56
C LEU A 337 -9.04 -11.85 -27.06
N PRO A 338 -9.56 -13.07 -27.31
CA PRO A 338 -10.95 -13.25 -27.68
C PRO A 338 -11.88 -12.87 -26.52
N GLN A 339 -13.10 -12.39 -26.78
CA GLN A 339 -14.00 -11.89 -25.73
C GLN A 339 -14.48 -12.95 -24.71
N ASN A 340 -14.25 -14.23 -24.96
CA ASN A 340 -14.72 -15.33 -24.10
C ASN A 340 -13.73 -15.70 -22.99
N HIS A 341 -13.34 -14.74 -22.14
CA HIS A 341 -12.53 -15.00 -20.96
C HIS A 341 -13.05 -14.23 -19.74
N ALA A 342 -12.72 -14.72 -18.54
CA ALA A 342 -12.80 -13.95 -17.31
C ALA A 342 -11.45 -13.24 -17.09
N TYR A 343 -11.48 -11.98 -16.68
CA TYR A 343 -10.27 -11.22 -16.33
C TYR A 343 -10.44 -10.69 -14.91
N LEU A 344 -9.53 -11.07 -14.02
CA LEU A 344 -9.47 -10.58 -12.64
C LEU A 344 -8.06 -10.06 -12.37
N GLU A 345 -7.98 -8.91 -11.72
CA GLU A 345 -6.73 -8.24 -11.39
C GLU A 345 -6.63 -7.94 -9.91
N GLY A 346 -5.41 -8.05 -9.37
CA GLY A 346 -5.07 -7.62 -8.02
C GLY A 346 -3.81 -6.77 -8.05
N HIS A 347 -3.76 -5.75 -7.20
CA HIS A 347 -2.65 -4.81 -7.18
C HIS A 347 -1.93 -4.87 -5.84
N CYS A 348 -0.60 -5.02 -5.89
CA CYS A 348 0.22 -4.82 -4.71
C CYS A 348 0.53 -3.34 -4.55
N LEU A 349 0.31 -2.81 -3.36
CA LEU A 349 0.64 -1.43 -3.00
C LEU A 349 1.97 -1.41 -2.24
N PRO A 350 2.79 -0.34 -2.32
CA PRO A 350 4.07 -0.24 -1.61
C PRO A 350 3.98 -0.47 -0.09
N TYR A 351 2.83 -0.16 0.52
CA TYR A 351 2.52 -0.40 1.95
C TYR A 351 1.66 -1.65 2.18
N GLY A 352 1.31 -2.38 1.12
CA GLY A 352 0.44 -3.55 1.16
C GLY A 352 1.07 -4.74 1.87
N SER A 353 2.40 -4.77 2.05
CA SER A 353 3.11 -5.91 2.66
C SER A 353 2.66 -6.23 4.08
N SER A 354 2.08 -5.27 4.82
CA SER A 354 1.52 -5.46 6.16
C SER A 354 0.03 -5.82 6.19
N ILE A 355 -0.66 -5.77 5.04
CA ILE A 355 -2.08 -6.08 4.91
C ILE A 355 -2.21 -7.49 4.32
N PRO A 356 -2.63 -8.50 5.10
CA PRO A 356 -2.80 -9.85 4.58
C PRO A 356 -3.81 -9.87 3.44
N PHE A 357 -3.49 -10.65 2.39
CA PHE A 357 -4.41 -10.91 1.28
C PHE A 357 -4.72 -9.73 0.36
N LEU A 358 -4.01 -8.61 0.43
CA LEU A 358 -4.39 -7.39 -0.31
C LEU A 358 -4.72 -7.62 -1.80
N PRO A 359 -3.81 -8.20 -2.64
CA PRO A 359 -4.12 -8.45 -4.04
C PRO A 359 -5.28 -9.45 -4.22
N LEU A 360 -5.45 -10.40 -3.30
CA LEU A 360 -6.57 -11.35 -3.36
C LEU A 360 -7.89 -10.68 -3.00
N LEU A 361 -7.90 -9.71 -2.10
CA LEU A 361 -9.10 -8.94 -1.77
C LEU A 361 -9.61 -8.19 -3.00
N ASP A 362 -8.73 -7.58 -3.79
CA ASP A 362 -9.09 -6.92 -5.06
C ASP A 362 -9.73 -7.92 -6.04
N ILE A 363 -9.09 -9.07 -6.24
CA ILE A 363 -9.57 -10.15 -7.12
C ILE A 363 -10.97 -10.61 -6.68
N ILE A 364 -11.16 -10.87 -5.39
CA ILE A 364 -12.39 -11.43 -4.85
C ILE A 364 -13.50 -10.38 -4.84
N ARG A 365 -13.20 -9.12 -4.49
CA ARG A 365 -14.15 -7.99 -4.57
C ARG A 365 -14.61 -7.76 -6.00
N SER A 366 -13.67 -7.76 -6.96
CA SER A 366 -13.96 -7.63 -8.39
C SER A 366 -14.86 -8.77 -8.87
N PHE A 367 -14.56 -10.02 -8.51
CA PHE A 367 -15.40 -11.16 -8.84
C PHE A 367 -16.83 -11.01 -8.28
N PHE A 368 -16.97 -10.65 -7.01
CA PHE A 368 -18.29 -10.49 -6.38
C PHE A 368 -19.01 -9.18 -6.75
N ASP A 369 -18.35 -8.24 -7.43
CA ASP A 369 -18.86 -6.90 -7.70
C ASP A 369 -19.29 -6.19 -6.40
N ILE A 370 -18.43 -6.28 -5.38
CA ILE A 370 -18.64 -5.65 -4.08
C ILE A 370 -17.97 -4.28 -4.10
N GLN A 371 -18.72 -3.26 -3.75
CA GLN A 371 -18.21 -1.89 -3.62
C GLN A 371 -17.71 -1.65 -2.19
N GLU A 372 -16.66 -0.84 -2.02
CA GLU A 372 -16.25 -0.40 -0.69
C GLU A 372 -17.33 0.48 -0.06
N GLY A 373 -17.66 0.21 1.21
CA GLY A 373 -18.75 0.89 1.92
C GLY A 373 -20.15 0.31 1.69
N GLU A 374 -20.31 -0.72 0.86
CA GLU A 374 -21.58 -1.41 0.66
C GLU A 374 -22.07 -2.09 1.96
N PRO A 375 -23.38 -2.05 2.28
CA PRO A 375 -23.90 -2.68 3.49
C PRO A 375 -23.59 -4.18 3.54
N GLU A 376 -23.12 -4.68 4.69
CA GLU A 376 -22.68 -6.08 4.85
C GLU A 376 -23.72 -7.10 4.38
N LYS A 377 -25.01 -6.84 4.63
CA LYS A 377 -26.12 -7.70 4.19
C LYS A 377 -26.15 -7.84 2.65
N GLN A 378 -25.98 -6.74 1.94
CA GLN A 378 -26.00 -6.70 0.48
C GLN A 378 -24.75 -7.40 -0.09
N SER A 379 -23.58 -7.16 0.50
CA SER A 379 -22.34 -7.84 0.10
C SER A 379 -22.44 -9.36 0.31
N LYS A 380 -22.97 -9.82 1.45
CA LYS A 380 -23.17 -11.25 1.74
C LYS A 380 -24.18 -11.91 0.80
N GLU A 381 -25.23 -11.20 0.42
CA GLU A 381 -26.23 -11.68 -0.55
C GLU A 381 -25.61 -11.85 -1.94
N LYS A 382 -24.86 -10.85 -2.42
CA LYS A 382 -24.08 -10.97 -3.67
C LYS A 382 -23.10 -12.14 -3.66
N MET A 383 -22.39 -12.35 -2.55
CA MET A 383 -21.48 -13.50 -2.41
C MET A 383 -22.24 -14.82 -2.57
N ARG A 384 -23.38 -14.96 -1.89
CA ARG A 384 -24.23 -16.15 -1.97
C ARG A 384 -24.74 -16.38 -3.39
N GLU A 385 -25.34 -15.37 -4.00
CA GLU A 385 -25.91 -15.44 -5.35
C GLU A 385 -24.86 -15.81 -6.40
N LYS A 386 -23.72 -15.13 -6.42
CA LYS A 386 -22.67 -15.40 -7.41
C LYS A 386 -21.97 -16.74 -7.20
N THR A 387 -21.80 -17.17 -5.95
CA THR A 387 -21.20 -18.49 -5.66
C THR A 387 -22.13 -19.62 -6.10
N LEU A 388 -23.42 -19.56 -5.73
CA LEU A 388 -24.42 -20.55 -6.13
C LEU A 388 -24.67 -20.53 -7.64
N GLY A 389 -24.65 -19.35 -8.26
CA GLY A 389 -24.76 -19.21 -9.71
C GLY A 389 -23.59 -19.82 -10.48
N LEU A 390 -22.43 -20.03 -9.83
CA LEU A 390 -21.26 -20.65 -10.43
C LEU A 390 -21.24 -22.18 -10.23
N ASP A 391 -21.45 -22.65 -9.00
CA ASP A 391 -21.59 -24.07 -8.66
C ASP A 391 -22.18 -24.24 -7.25
N GLU A 392 -23.18 -25.09 -7.08
CA GLU A 392 -23.73 -25.46 -5.77
C GLU A 392 -22.66 -26.07 -4.85
N ASN A 393 -21.67 -26.76 -5.43
CA ASN A 393 -20.56 -27.35 -4.69
C ASN A 393 -19.60 -26.32 -4.10
N LEU A 394 -19.71 -25.02 -4.40
CA LEU A 394 -18.90 -23.97 -3.76
C LEU A 394 -19.54 -23.41 -2.49
N THR A 395 -20.70 -23.94 -2.06
CA THR A 395 -21.39 -23.46 -0.86
C THR A 395 -20.52 -23.58 0.40
N HIS A 396 -19.62 -24.56 0.49
CA HIS A 396 -18.67 -24.69 1.62
C HIS A 396 -17.64 -23.57 1.68
N ALA A 397 -17.39 -22.86 0.58
CA ALA A 397 -16.44 -21.76 0.49
C ALA A 397 -17.03 -20.42 0.98
N LEU A 398 -18.35 -20.29 1.08
CA LEU A 398 -19.03 -19.05 1.47
C LEU A 398 -18.56 -18.49 2.83
N PRO A 399 -18.41 -19.29 3.90
CA PRO A 399 -17.96 -18.76 5.19
C PRO A 399 -16.57 -18.11 5.09
N ALA A 400 -15.68 -18.63 4.24
CA ALA A 400 -14.35 -18.05 4.04
C ALA A 400 -14.42 -16.66 3.40
N PHE A 401 -15.24 -16.49 2.35
CA PHE A 401 -15.40 -15.18 1.70
C PHE A 401 -16.07 -14.16 2.63
N GLN A 402 -17.04 -14.61 3.43
CA GLN A 402 -17.67 -13.77 4.44
C GLN A 402 -16.68 -13.30 5.49
N ASP A 403 -15.85 -14.20 6.04
CA ASP A 403 -14.83 -13.83 7.04
C ASP A 403 -13.76 -12.90 6.45
N LEU A 404 -13.41 -13.09 5.18
CA LEU A 404 -12.39 -12.30 4.50
C LEU A 404 -12.87 -10.88 4.18
N LEU A 405 -14.13 -10.70 3.75
CA LEU A 405 -14.67 -9.42 3.29
C LEU A 405 -15.58 -8.71 4.31
N CYS A 406 -16.39 -9.47 5.04
CA CYS A 406 -17.41 -8.97 5.98
C CYS A 406 -17.44 -9.77 7.30
N PRO A 407 -16.33 -9.81 8.08
CA PRO A 407 -16.26 -10.60 9.29
C PRO A 407 -17.24 -10.08 10.38
N PRO A 408 -17.82 -10.97 11.21
CA PRO A 408 -17.61 -12.41 11.22
C PRO A 408 -18.48 -13.16 10.20
N ALA A 409 -18.00 -14.33 9.77
CA ALA A 409 -18.81 -15.30 9.03
C ALA A 409 -20.05 -15.72 9.83
N GLU A 410 -21.16 -16.00 9.14
CA GLU A 410 -22.43 -16.40 9.79
C GLU A 410 -22.41 -17.83 10.31
N ASP A 411 -21.47 -18.65 9.83
CA ASP A 411 -21.36 -20.06 10.16
C ASP A 411 -20.63 -20.28 11.50
N GLU A 412 -21.32 -20.88 12.48
CA GLU A 412 -20.74 -21.23 13.78
C GLU A 412 -19.59 -22.23 13.67
N SER A 413 -19.67 -23.16 12.69
CA SER A 413 -18.60 -24.14 12.46
C SER A 413 -17.32 -23.48 11.96
N TRP A 414 -17.44 -22.39 11.19
CA TRP A 414 -16.29 -21.57 10.79
C TRP A 414 -15.70 -20.81 11.98
N SER A 415 -16.56 -20.20 12.79
CA SER A 415 -16.15 -19.38 13.94
C SER A 415 -15.28 -20.17 14.94
N ASN A 416 -15.57 -21.46 15.12
CA ASN A 416 -14.88 -22.37 16.03
C ASN A 416 -13.54 -22.93 15.52
N LEU A 417 -13.16 -22.66 14.26
CA LEU A 417 -11.90 -23.15 13.71
C LEU A 417 -10.69 -22.39 14.27
N GLU A 418 -9.58 -23.10 14.43
CA GLU A 418 -8.30 -22.50 14.80
C GLU A 418 -7.80 -21.56 13.67
N PRO A 419 -7.05 -20.48 13.98
CA PRO A 419 -6.60 -19.53 12.96
C PRO A 419 -5.83 -20.15 11.78
N LYS A 420 -5.05 -21.20 12.04
CA LYS A 420 -4.34 -21.95 10.99
C LYS A 420 -5.30 -22.70 10.06
N GLU A 421 -6.36 -23.27 10.60
CA GLU A 421 -7.38 -23.99 9.84
C GLU A 421 -8.24 -23.02 9.03
N LYS A 422 -8.65 -21.88 9.62
CA LYS A 422 -9.35 -20.80 8.89
C LYS A 422 -8.53 -20.34 7.68
N ARG A 423 -7.23 -20.12 7.87
CA ARG A 423 -6.32 -19.73 6.79
C ARG A 423 -6.27 -20.77 5.68
N LEU A 424 -6.09 -22.06 6.03
CA LEU A 424 -6.07 -23.14 5.04
C LEU A 424 -7.39 -23.25 4.28
N LYS A 425 -8.53 -23.22 4.98
CA LYS A 425 -9.85 -23.24 4.34
C LYS A 425 -10.09 -22.02 3.47
N THR A 426 -9.54 -20.86 3.83
CA THR A 426 -9.59 -19.65 2.98
C THR A 426 -8.80 -19.86 1.69
N PHE A 427 -7.60 -20.46 1.78
CA PHE A 427 -6.83 -20.81 0.59
C PHE A 427 -7.58 -21.80 -0.31
N GLU A 428 -8.19 -22.82 0.28
CA GLU A 428 -9.02 -23.81 -0.44
C GLU A 428 -10.24 -23.16 -1.09
N ALA A 429 -10.94 -22.28 -0.38
CA ALA A 429 -12.10 -21.54 -0.90
C ALA A 429 -11.75 -20.69 -2.12
N ILE A 430 -10.66 -19.90 -2.05
CA ILE A 430 -10.22 -19.06 -3.16
C ILE A 430 -9.75 -19.93 -4.33
N ARG A 431 -8.98 -21.00 -4.06
CA ARG A 431 -8.56 -21.97 -5.08
C ARG A 431 -9.76 -22.57 -5.80
N ASP A 432 -10.74 -23.09 -5.06
CA ASP A 432 -11.91 -23.78 -5.61
C ASP A 432 -12.73 -22.83 -6.47
N LEU A 433 -12.91 -21.57 -6.02
CA LEU A 433 -13.57 -20.53 -6.78
C LEU A 433 -12.87 -20.25 -8.11
N LEU A 434 -11.56 -19.99 -8.09
CA LEU A 434 -10.80 -19.65 -9.29
C LEU A 434 -10.72 -20.82 -10.27
N ILE A 435 -10.50 -22.05 -9.77
CA ILE A 435 -10.49 -23.26 -10.60
C ILE A 435 -11.88 -23.47 -11.22
N ARG A 436 -12.96 -23.36 -10.44
CA ARG A 436 -14.31 -23.55 -10.96
C ARG A 436 -14.68 -22.48 -12.00
N LEU A 437 -14.30 -21.23 -11.76
CA LEU A 437 -14.46 -20.15 -12.73
C LEU A 437 -13.74 -20.47 -14.05
N SER A 438 -12.53 -21.04 -13.97
CA SER A 438 -11.76 -21.46 -15.15
C SER A 438 -12.45 -22.58 -15.95
N GLN A 439 -13.23 -23.45 -15.30
CA GLN A 439 -13.96 -24.51 -15.98
C GLN A 439 -15.12 -23.98 -16.83
N VAL A 440 -15.73 -22.86 -16.43
CA VAL A 440 -16.80 -22.20 -17.20
C VAL A 440 -16.22 -21.49 -18.43
N ARG A 441 -15.16 -20.70 -18.22
CA ARG A 441 -14.44 -19.99 -19.29
C ARG A 441 -12.98 -19.77 -18.88
N PRO A 442 -12.04 -19.65 -19.83
CA PRO A 442 -10.65 -19.33 -19.52
C PRO A 442 -10.54 -18.13 -18.57
N LEU A 443 -9.77 -18.29 -17.50
CA LEU A 443 -9.57 -17.27 -16.48
C LEU A 443 -8.16 -16.68 -16.63
N ILE A 444 -8.09 -15.38 -16.80
CA ILE A 444 -6.85 -14.62 -16.74
C ILE A 444 -6.81 -13.91 -15.39
N LEU A 445 -5.82 -14.28 -14.58
CA LEU A 445 -5.59 -13.71 -13.27
C LEU A 445 -4.29 -12.91 -13.32
N MET A 446 -4.36 -11.61 -13.08
CA MET A 446 -3.18 -10.74 -13.10
C MET A 446 -2.88 -10.21 -11.70
N VAL A 447 -1.62 -10.29 -11.27
CA VAL A 447 -1.14 -9.63 -10.05
C VAL A 447 -0.01 -8.68 -10.42
N ASP A 448 -0.21 -7.39 -10.15
CA ASP A 448 0.76 -6.34 -10.50
C ASP A 448 1.66 -6.00 -9.32
N ASP A 449 2.87 -5.56 -9.63
CA ASP A 449 3.87 -5.10 -8.68
C ASP A 449 4.14 -6.09 -7.52
N LEU A 450 4.23 -7.39 -7.82
CA LEU A 450 4.33 -8.48 -6.83
C LEU A 450 5.52 -8.36 -5.85
N HIS A 451 6.56 -7.61 -6.21
CA HIS A 451 7.65 -7.22 -5.30
C HIS A 451 7.19 -6.47 -4.03
N TRP A 452 5.96 -5.96 -3.99
CA TRP A 452 5.33 -5.35 -2.81
C TRP A 452 4.26 -6.24 -2.14
N THR A 453 4.16 -7.51 -2.53
CA THR A 453 3.14 -8.43 -1.98
C THR A 453 3.31 -8.68 -0.48
N ASP A 454 2.21 -8.93 0.21
CA ASP A 454 2.24 -9.47 1.57
C ASP A 454 2.59 -10.96 1.58
N LYS A 455 3.17 -11.41 2.69
CA LYS A 455 3.60 -12.81 2.88
C LYS A 455 2.44 -13.80 2.78
N THR A 456 1.24 -13.40 3.17
CA THR A 456 0.09 -14.31 3.15
C THR A 456 -0.40 -14.55 1.72
N SER A 457 -0.44 -13.50 0.90
CA SER A 457 -0.71 -13.61 -0.54
C SER A 457 0.38 -14.38 -1.28
N GLU A 458 1.65 -14.17 -0.93
CA GLU A 458 2.77 -14.94 -1.49
C GLU A 458 2.60 -16.45 -1.23
N GLU A 459 2.35 -16.83 0.03
CA GLU A 459 2.10 -18.23 0.40
C GLU A 459 0.86 -18.81 -0.30
N PHE A 460 -0.18 -17.99 -0.54
CA PHE A 460 -1.33 -18.41 -1.34
C PHE A 460 -0.97 -18.63 -2.80
N LEU A 461 -0.19 -17.74 -3.42
CA LEU A 461 0.23 -17.90 -4.82
C LEU A 461 1.08 -19.17 -4.98
N ASP A 462 2.00 -19.43 -4.06
CA ASP A 462 2.77 -20.68 -4.00
C ASP A 462 1.87 -21.92 -3.94
N TYR A 463 0.88 -21.87 -3.05
CA TYR A 463 -0.12 -22.93 -2.93
C TYR A 463 -0.92 -23.10 -4.23
N PHE A 464 -1.47 -22.02 -4.77
CA PHE A 464 -2.37 -22.01 -5.93
C PHE A 464 -1.68 -22.47 -7.20
N VAL A 465 -0.44 -22.02 -7.44
CA VAL A 465 0.40 -22.46 -8.58
C VAL A 465 0.51 -23.98 -8.63
N GLY A 466 0.57 -24.65 -7.49
CA GLY A 466 0.61 -26.11 -7.40
C GLY A 466 -0.57 -26.83 -8.06
N TRP A 467 -1.72 -26.18 -8.21
CA TRP A 467 -2.96 -26.75 -8.75
C TRP A 467 -3.24 -26.40 -10.22
N LEU A 468 -2.42 -25.55 -10.83
CA LEU A 468 -2.77 -24.95 -12.13
C LEU A 468 -2.58 -25.87 -13.34
N ALA A 469 -1.76 -26.92 -13.24
CA ALA A 469 -1.31 -27.72 -14.39
C ALA A 469 -2.43 -28.16 -15.36
N ASN A 470 -3.61 -28.53 -14.83
CA ASN A 470 -4.75 -29.04 -15.60
C ASN A 470 -5.99 -28.13 -15.50
N THR A 471 -5.78 -26.82 -15.46
CA THR A 471 -6.85 -25.82 -15.34
C THR A 471 -6.84 -24.87 -16.54
N ARG A 472 -7.93 -24.14 -16.77
CA ARG A 472 -7.96 -23.09 -17.80
C ARG A 472 -7.60 -21.72 -17.19
N VAL A 473 -6.53 -21.68 -16.40
CA VAL A 473 -6.06 -20.46 -15.75
C VAL A 473 -4.75 -19.99 -16.39
N LEU A 474 -4.72 -18.72 -16.80
CA LEU A 474 -3.51 -17.97 -17.13
C LEU A 474 -3.19 -17.03 -15.96
N LEU A 475 -2.19 -17.36 -15.16
CA LEU A 475 -1.72 -16.53 -14.07
C LEU A 475 -0.57 -15.63 -14.55
N LEU A 476 -0.80 -14.32 -14.60
CA LEU A 476 0.15 -13.30 -15.02
C LEU A 476 0.69 -12.58 -13.79
N LEU A 477 2.01 -12.64 -13.58
CA LEU A 477 2.67 -12.12 -12.39
C LEU A 477 3.70 -11.09 -12.82
N LEU A 478 3.49 -9.82 -12.48
CA LEU A 478 4.37 -8.73 -12.88
C LEU A 478 5.25 -8.34 -11.70
N TYR A 479 6.58 -8.37 -11.90
CA TYR A 479 7.53 -8.05 -10.85
C TYR A 479 8.85 -7.51 -11.39
N ARG A 480 9.67 -7.02 -10.46
CA ARG A 480 11.02 -6.55 -10.74
C ARG A 480 12.06 -7.66 -10.51
N PRO A 481 13.23 -7.62 -11.16
CA PRO A 481 14.22 -8.69 -11.10
C PRO A 481 14.67 -9.12 -9.69
N GLU A 482 14.52 -8.26 -8.69
CA GLU A 482 14.93 -8.54 -7.30
C GLU A 482 13.99 -9.49 -6.57
N TYR A 483 12.77 -9.68 -7.07
CA TYR A 483 11.78 -10.57 -6.45
C TYR A 483 12.10 -12.04 -6.77
N ILE A 484 12.20 -12.86 -5.71
CA ILE A 484 12.59 -14.27 -5.79
C ILE A 484 11.38 -15.13 -5.44
N HIS A 485 11.10 -16.14 -6.27
CA HIS A 485 9.98 -17.06 -6.07
C HIS A 485 10.38 -18.51 -6.46
N PRO A 486 9.68 -19.55 -5.95
CA PRO A 486 10.05 -20.95 -6.17
C PRO A 486 9.53 -21.56 -7.48
N TRP A 487 8.66 -20.85 -8.22
CA TRP A 487 7.93 -21.40 -9.39
C TRP A 487 8.79 -21.75 -10.61
N GLY A 488 10.06 -21.32 -10.67
CA GLY A 488 10.95 -21.56 -11.80
C GLY A 488 11.17 -23.05 -12.15
N SER A 489 10.88 -23.96 -11.23
CA SER A 489 10.99 -25.41 -11.42
C SER A 489 9.75 -26.09 -12.04
N LYS A 490 8.63 -25.37 -12.21
CA LYS A 490 7.37 -25.94 -12.71
C LYS A 490 7.36 -25.97 -14.25
N SER A 491 6.86 -27.06 -14.84
CA SER A 491 6.80 -27.24 -16.30
C SER A 491 5.83 -26.29 -17.02
N TYR A 492 4.85 -25.75 -16.29
CA TYR A 492 3.85 -24.79 -16.77
C TYR A 492 4.18 -23.35 -16.37
N TYR A 493 5.39 -23.10 -15.84
CA TYR A 493 5.89 -21.77 -15.60
C TYR A 493 6.72 -21.29 -16.80
N SER A 494 6.45 -20.08 -17.26
CA SER A 494 7.20 -19.40 -18.32
C SER A 494 7.62 -18.02 -17.86
N GLN A 495 8.84 -17.63 -18.18
CA GLN A 495 9.37 -16.32 -17.81
C GLN A 495 9.54 -15.46 -19.07
N ILE A 496 8.97 -14.26 -19.02
CA ILE A 496 9.11 -13.25 -20.06
C ILE A 496 9.84 -12.06 -19.44
N ARG A 497 11.12 -11.92 -19.83
CA ARG A 497 11.93 -10.78 -19.40
C ARG A 497 11.78 -9.64 -20.41
N LEU A 498 11.39 -8.48 -19.91
CA LEU A 498 11.34 -7.23 -20.66
C LEU A 498 12.62 -6.44 -20.42
N ASP A 499 13.58 -6.64 -21.31
CA ASP A 499 14.79 -5.84 -21.35
C ASP A 499 14.55 -4.48 -22.00
N GLN A 500 15.48 -3.54 -21.87
CA GLN A 500 15.44 -2.26 -22.60
C GLN A 500 15.28 -2.49 -24.11
N LEU A 501 14.66 -1.55 -24.82
CA LEU A 501 14.48 -1.65 -26.26
C LEU A 501 15.83 -1.62 -26.97
N SER A 502 15.96 -2.41 -28.04
CA SER A 502 17.15 -2.38 -28.90
C SER A 502 17.32 -1.00 -29.54
N ALA A 503 18.55 -0.64 -29.93
CA ALA A 503 18.82 0.65 -30.58
C ALA A 503 17.94 0.88 -31.83
N GLY A 504 17.71 -0.17 -32.63
CA GLY A 504 16.82 -0.10 -33.80
C GLY A 504 15.37 0.19 -33.44
N THR A 505 14.80 -0.53 -32.46
CA THR A 505 13.41 -0.28 -32.02
C THR A 505 13.27 1.07 -31.32
N SER A 506 14.29 1.45 -30.55
CA SER A 506 14.34 2.75 -29.88
C SER A 506 14.32 3.89 -30.89
N ALA A 507 15.07 3.77 -31.99
CA ALA A 507 15.04 4.72 -33.09
C ALA A 507 13.67 4.76 -33.79
N GLU A 508 13.05 3.60 -34.02
CA GLU A 508 11.67 3.53 -34.55
C GLU A 508 10.68 4.23 -33.62
N LEU A 509 10.81 4.06 -32.29
CA LEU A 509 9.94 4.71 -31.29
C LEU A 509 10.08 6.23 -31.34
N ILE A 510 11.31 6.72 -31.37
CA ILE A 510 11.60 8.15 -31.50
C ILE A 510 11.01 8.69 -32.80
N GLN A 511 11.18 7.99 -33.92
CA GLN A 511 10.57 8.37 -35.21
C GLN A 511 9.04 8.35 -35.15
N SER A 512 8.43 7.39 -34.48
CA SER A 512 6.98 7.31 -34.30
C SER A 512 6.44 8.50 -33.51
N ILE A 513 7.13 8.89 -32.44
CA ILE A 513 6.80 10.08 -31.65
C ILE A 513 6.96 11.35 -32.49
N LEU A 514 7.98 11.40 -33.36
CA LEU A 514 8.27 12.52 -34.26
C LEU A 514 7.49 12.47 -35.59
N GLU A 515 6.35 11.78 -35.64
CA GLU A 515 5.48 11.70 -36.84
C GLU A 515 6.20 11.20 -38.12
N ARG A 516 7.24 10.37 -37.98
CA ARG A 516 8.08 9.83 -39.07
C ARG A 516 8.84 10.88 -39.90
N GLY A 517 9.15 12.04 -39.35
CA GLY A 517 10.09 12.97 -40.00
C GLY A 517 11.53 12.45 -39.96
N GLU A 518 12.37 12.92 -40.90
CA GLU A 518 13.81 12.63 -40.87
C GLU A 518 14.44 13.29 -39.64
N VAL A 519 15.25 12.58 -38.87
CA VAL A 519 15.87 13.11 -37.64
C VAL A 519 17.38 13.22 -37.86
N VAL A 520 18.00 14.37 -37.56
CA VAL A 520 19.47 14.44 -37.61
C VAL A 520 20.12 13.42 -36.67
N PRO A 521 21.23 12.77 -37.08
CA PRO A 521 21.88 11.73 -36.28
C PRO A 521 22.22 12.17 -34.85
N GLU A 522 22.61 13.43 -34.65
CA GLU A 522 23.00 13.96 -33.33
C GLU A 522 21.85 13.90 -32.31
N ILE A 523 20.62 14.20 -32.72
CA ILE A 523 19.43 14.10 -31.85
C ILE A 523 19.19 12.65 -31.44
N MET A 524 19.25 11.77 -32.43
CA MET A 524 19.01 10.34 -32.22
C MET A 524 20.07 9.78 -31.26
N GLU A 525 21.33 10.19 -31.40
CA GLU A 525 22.41 9.80 -30.52
C GLU A 525 22.22 10.31 -29.09
N ILE A 526 21.83 11.58 -28.89
CA ILE A 526 21.55 12.14 -27.56
C ILE A 526 20.44 11.36 -26.86
N ILE A 527 19.33 11.12 -27.55
CA ILE A 527 18.17 10.43 -26.97
C ILE A 527 18.51 8.96 -26.68
N LEU A 528 19.14 8.24 -27.63
CA LEU A 528 19.48 6.84 -27.45
C LEU A 528 20.52 6.62 -26.33
N THR A 529 21.54 7.48 -26.26
CA THR A 529 22.60 7.39 -25.24
C THR A 529 22.06 7.70 -23.85
N ARG A 530 21.27 8.77 -23.72
CA ARG A 530 20.70 9.17 -22.42
C ARG A 530 19.62 8.19 -21.97
N ALA A 531 18.73 7.80 -22.88
CA ALA A 531 17.56 7.04 -22.50
C ALA A 531 17.83 5.56 -22.20
N ALA A 532 19.01 5.06 -22.59
CA ALA A 532 19.44 3.68 -22.41
C ALA A 532 18.31 2.67 -22.77
N GLY A 533 17.57 2.93 -23.86
CA GLY A 533 16.50 2.06 -24.32
C GLY A 533 15.26 1.93 -23.41
N ASN A 534 15.10 2.77 -22.36
CA ASN A 534 13.86 2.79 -21.57
C ASN A 534 12.74 3.52 -22.34
N PRO A 535 11.63 2.85 -22.74
CA PRO A 535 10.55 3.44 -23.52
C PRO A 535 9.93 4.69 -22.88
N LEU A 536 9.67 4.65 -21.58
CA LEU A 536 9.07 5.77 -20.85
C LEU A 536 9.99 6.99 -20.91
N PHE A 537 11.29 6.76 -20.73
CA PHE A 537 12.27 7.84 -20.73
C PHE A 537 12.49 8.42 -22.12
N MET A 538 12.51 7.58 -23.16
CA MET A 538 12.59 8.03 -24.55
C MET A 538 11.39 8.88 -24.95
N GLU A 539 10.19 8.46 -24.57
CA GLU A 539 8.97 9.21 -24.85
C GLU A 539 9.05 10.63 -24.24
N GLU A 540 9.37 10.69 -22.96
CA GLU A 540 9.40 11.97 -22.23
C GLU A 540 10.56 12.85 -22.65
N LEU A 541 11.74 12.28 -22.93
CA LEU A 541 12.88 13.03 -23.44
C LEU A 541 12.60 13.64 -24.82
N THR A 542 12.06 12.84 -25.75
CA THR A 542 11.76 13.31 -27.11
C THR A 542 10.76 14.46 -27.09
N LYS A 543 9.72 14.35 -26.25
CA LYS A 543 8.69 15.39 -26.11
C LYS A 543 9.23 16.66 -25.46
N THR A 544 10.09 16.51 -24.46
CA THR A 544 10.78 17.64 -23.82
C THR A 544 11.61 18.45 -24.81
N LEU A 545 12.33 17.75 -25.70
CA LEU A 545 13.20 18.37 -26.70
C LEU A 545 12.42 19.06 -27.84
N LEU A 546 11.19 18.62 -28.11
CA LEU A 546 10.28 19.32 -29.01
C LEU A 546 9.70 20.57 -28.36
N GLU A 547 9.24 20.45 -27.12
CA GLU A 547 8.57 21.54 -26.38
C GLU A 547 9.50 22.70 -26.05
N ASN A 548 10.77 22.39 -25.72
CA ASN A 548 11.75 23.43 -25.42
C ASN A 548 12.38 24.07 -26.67
N GLY A 549 11.96 23.61 -27.85
CA GLY A 549 12.45 24.08 -29.13
C GLY A 549 13.90 23.70 -29.44
N SER A 550 14.56 22.84 -28.64
CA SER A 550 15.90 22.30 -28.94
C SER A 550 15.89 21.49 -30.25
N ILE A 551 14.74 20.89 -30.57
CA ILE A 551 14.48 20.23 -31.85
C ILE A 551 13.33 20.94 -32.54
N LYS A 552 13.50 21.28 -33.83
CA LYS A 552 12.43 21.86 -34.64
C LYS A 552 12.31 21.13 -35.98
N LYS A 553 11.07 20.98 -36.46
CA LYS A 553 10.77 20.46 -37.80
C LYS A 553 11.00 21.56 -38.85
N ASP A 554 11.94 21.33 -39.75
CA ASP A 554 12.21 22.12 -40.95
C ASP A 554 12.07 21.24 -42.19
N ASN A 555 11.07 21.53 -43.05
CA ASN A 555 10.81 20.83 -44.31
C ASN A 555 10.91 19.28 -44.23
N HIS A 556 10.22 18.67 -43.25
CA HIS A 556 10.21 17.23 -42.93
C HIS A 556 11.44 16.67 -42.20
N ARG A 557 12.43 17.50 -41.87
CA ARG A 557 13.59 17.12 -41.09
C ARG A 557 13.60 17.80 -39.72
N TYR A 558 13.78 17.03 -38.66
CA TYR A 558 14.01 17.53 -37.31
C TYR A 558 15.50 17.86 -37.17
N VAL A 559 15.78 19.12 -36.87
CA VAL A 559 17.14 19.67 -36.70
C VAL A 559 17.32 20.23 -35.29
N LEU A 560 18.56 20.19 -34.78
CA LEU A 560 18.92 20.88 -33.55
C LEU A 560 18.96 22.38 -33.79
N THR A 561 18.40 23.15 -32.85
CA THR A 561 18.45 24.61 -32.86
C THR A 561 19.57 25.18 -31.98
N VAL A 562 20.24 24.31 -31.21
CA VAL A 562 21.34 24.60 -30.27
C VAL A 562 22.48 23.61 -30.50
N GLU A 563 23.72 23.94 -30.09
CA GLU A 563 24.83 22.98 -30.17
C GLU A 563 24.55 21.75 -29.28
N ALA A 564 24.98 20.56 -29.73
CA ALA A 564 24.71 19.30 -29.05
C ALA A 564 25.21 19.26 -27.60
N SER A 565 26.26 20.03 -27.27
CA SER A 565 26.82 20.18 -25.91
C SER A 565 25.97 21.05 -24.98
N ASP A 566 25.18 21.97 -25.53
CA ASP A 566 24.37 22.93 -24.76
C ASP A 566 22.94 22.44 -24.50
N VAL A 567 22.59 21.26 -25.02
CA VAL A 567 21.31 20.63 -24.74
C VAL A 567 21.29 20.21 -23.26
N GLN A 568 20.67 21.05 -22.42
CA GLN A 568 20.37 20.72 -21.03
C GLN A 568 19.34 19.59 -20.99
N VAL A 569 19.84 18.36 -21.04
CA VAL A 569 19.07 17.14 -20.81
C VAL A 569 19.36 16.66 -19.39
N PRO A 570 18.34 16.49 -18.55
CA PRO A 570 18.49 15.83 -17.26
C PRO A 570 18.77 14.33 -17.39
N ASP A 571 19.54 13.77 -16.46
CA ASP A 571 20.03 12.37 -16.55
C ASP A 571 19.01 11.30 -16.11
N ASN A 572 17.80 11.71 -15.71
CA ASN A 572 16.74 10.82 -15.26
C ASN A 572 15.34 11.33 -15.66
N VAL A 573 14.35 10.43 -15.68
CA VAL A 573 12.95 10.74 -16.10
C VAL A 573 12.36 11.89 -15.28
N GLN A 574 12.65 11.90 -13.97
CA GLN A 574 12.16 12.92 -13.05
C GLN A 574 12.71 14.30 -13.40
N GLY A 575 14.01 14.40 -13.68
CA GLY A 575 14.66 15.65 -14.06
C GLY A 575 14.13 16.18 -15.40
N ILE A 576 13.88 15.30 -16.37
CA ILE A 576 13.33 15.69 -17.69
C ILE A 576 11.98 16.36 -17.52
N ILE A 577 11.09 15.71 -16.78
CA ILE A 577 9.76 16.24 -16.50
C ILE A 577 9.91 17.58 -15.76
N ALA A 578 10.77 17.68 -14.75
CA ALA A 578 11.00 18.90 -13.98
C ALA A 578 11.45 20.06 -14.87
N ALA A 579 12.35 19.78 -15.83
CA ALA A 579 12.82 20.75 -16.80
C ALA A 579 11.72 21.20 -17.78
N ARG A 580 10.77 20.33 -18.16
CA ARG A 580 9.58 20.76 -18.92
C ARG A 580 8.69 21.66 -18.07
N MET A 581 8.51 21.33 -16.79
CA MET A 581 7.68 22.12 -15.87
C MET A 581 8.22 23.52 -15.63
N ASP A 582 9.53 23.64 -15.46
CA ASP A 582 10.19 24.92 -15.20
C ASP A 582 10.03 25.93 -16.34
N ARG A 583 9.70 25.45 -17.55
CA ARG A 583 9.44 26.28 -18.72
C ARG A 583 7.99 26.74 -18.86
N LEU A 584 7.07 26.19 -18.07
CA LEU A 584 5.70 26.65 -18.07
C LEU A 584 5.62 28.07 -17.50
N LYS A 585 4.77 28.91 -18.11
CA LYS A 585 4.43 30.23 -17.53
C LYS A 585 3.95 30.03 -16.10
N ASP A 586 4.31 30.93 -15.18
CA ASP A 586 4.01 30.78 -13.74
C ASP A 586 2.54 30.43 -13.45
N LYS A 587 1.59 31.00 -14.20
CA LYS A 587 0.16 30.69 -14.07
C LYS A 587 -0.19 29.25 -14.51
N ILE A 588 0.42 28.76 -15.58
CA ILE A 588 0.24 27.39 -16.10
C ILE A 588 0.96 26.39 -15.22
N LYS A 589 2.20 26.68 -14.81
CA LYS A 589 2.97 25.89 -13.84
C LYS A 589 2.20 25.73 -12.54
N ARG A 590 1.65 26.83 -12.01
CA ARG A 590 0.82 26.81 -10.80
C ARG A 590 -0.47 26.02 -11.00
N THR A 591 -1.10 26.11 -12.18
CA THR A 591 -2.27 25.28 -12.52
C THR A 591 -1.90 23.80 -12.49
N MET A 592 -0.72 23.44 -13.02
CA MET A 592 -0.22 22.07 -13.04
C MET A 592 0.20 21.57 -11.65
N GLN A 593 0.87 22.39 -10.84
CA GLN A 593 1.20 22.07 -9.44
C GLN A 593 -0.05 21.92 -8.57
N VAL A 594 -1.07 22.75 -8.83
CA VAL A 594 -2.36 22.59 -8.16
C VAL A 594 -3.03 21.30 -8.62
N ALA A 595 -2.95 20.97 -9.91
CA ALA A 595 -3.46 19.72 -10.44
C ALA A 595 -2.70 18.50 -9.89
N SER A 596 -1.37 18.53 -9.74
CA SER A 596 -0.58 17.41 -9.22
C SER A 596 -0.87 17.11 -7.75
N VAL A 597 -1.15 18.18 -7.00
CA VAL A 597 -1.67 18.14 -5.63
C VAL A 597 -3.14 17.70 -5.59
N ILE A 598 -3.91 17.82 -6.67
CA ILE A 598 -5.22 17.18 -6.73
C ILE A 598 -5.03 15.67 -6.84
N GLY A 599 -4.19 15.24 -7.77
CA GLY A 599 -4.09 13.84 -8.04
C GLY A 599 -3.64 13.52 -9.44
N ARG A 600 -3.43 12.23 -9.72
CA ARG A 600 -3.15 11.82 -11.10
C ARG A 600 -4.36 12.11 -11.99
N ASP A 601 -5.56 11.88 -11.47
CA ASP A 601 -6.84 12.25 -12.08
C ASP A 601 -7.41 13.48 -11.34
N PHE A 602 -8.01 14.42 -12.06
CA PHE A 602 -8.59 15.62 -11.46
C PHE A 602 -9.78 16.17 -12.24
N ALA A 603 -10.89 16.43 -11.55
CA ALA A 603 -12.06 17.09 -12.14
C ALA A 603 -11.81 18.59 -12.41
N PHE A 604 -12.31 19.08 -13.54
CA PHE A 604 -12.29 20.50 -13.93
C PHE A 604 -12.95 21.38 -12.86
N SER A 605 -14.07 20.91 -12.31
CA SER A 605 -14.85 21.57 -11.26
C SER A 605 -14.00 21.84 -10.00
N ILE A 606 -13.18 20.85 -9.59
CA ILE A 606 -12.29 20.93 -8.44
C ILE A 606 -11.12 21.86 -8.72
N LEU A 607 -10.46 21.74 -9.88
CA LEU A 607 -9.34 22.60 -10.25
C LEU A 607 -9.78 24.07 -10.42
N GLN A 608 -10.99 24.30 -10.95
CA GLN A 608 -11.60 25.63 -11.05
C GLN A 608 -11.87 26.25 -9.69
N THR A 609 -12.32 25.44 -8.74
CA THR A 609 -12.59 25.90 -7.37
C THR A 609 -11.30 26.30 -6.66
N ILE A 610 -10.21 25.55 -6.85
CA ILE A 610 -8.92 25.80 -6.17
C ILE A 610 -8.13 26.94 -6.81
N THR A 611 -8.17 27.08 -8.14
CA THR A 611 -7.44 28.14 -8.85
C THR A 611 -8.15 29.49 -8.78
N GLY A 612 -9.47 29.52 -8.53
CA GLY A 612 -10.27 30.74 -8.41
C GLY A 612 -10.49 31.50 -9.73
N THR A 613 -10.01 30.95 -10.85
CA THR A 613 -10.05 31.57 -12.18
C THR A 613 -11.01 30.78 -13.09
N ARG A 614 -12.16 31.36 -13.46
CA ARG A 614 -13.13 30.67 -14.33
C ARG A 614 -12.73 30.67 -15.80
N ASP A 615 -12.28 31.80 -16.32
CA ASP A 615 -12.15 32.01 -17.77
C ASP A 615 -10.75 31.65 -18.32
N GLU A 616 -9.68 31.86 -17.54
CA GLU A 616 -8.30 31.51 -17.95
C GLU A 616 -7.97 30.03 -17.74
N LEU A 617 -8.68 29.31 -16.86
CA LEU A 617 -8.33 27.94 -16.50
C LEU A 617 -8.52 26.97 -17.67
N LYS A 618 -9.59 27.12 -18.44
CA LYS A 618 -9.80 26.29 -19.65
C LYS A 618 -8.65 26.49 -20.63
N ALA A 619 -8.18 27.73 -20.80
CA ALA A 619 -7.03 28.02 -21.65
C ALA A 619 -5.74 27.40 -21.10
N HIS A 620 -5.48 27.48 -19.79
CA HIS A 620 -4.31 26.83 -19.18
C HIS A 620 -4.37 25.29 -19.29
N LEU A 621 -5.55 24.69 -19.16
CA LEU A 621 -5.72 23.25 -19.31
C LEU A 621 -5.57 22.81 -20.75
N LEU A 622 -6.09 23.60 -21.71
CA LEU A 622 -5.80 23.43 -23.13
C LEU A 622 -4.30 23.55 -23.41
N ASP A 623 -3.59 24.51 -22.81
CA ASP A 623 -2.14 24.64 -22.95
C ASP A 623 -1.40 23.44 -22.35
N LEU A 624 -1.81 22.95 -21.17
CA LEU A 624 -1.24 21.75 -20.55
C LEU A 624 -1.57 20.47 -21.33
N GLN A 625 -2.73 20.40 -22.01
CA GLN A 625 -3.09 19.33 -22.93
C GLN A 625 -2.25 19.40 -24.21
N ASN A 626 -2.05 20.59 -24.77
CA ASN A 626 -1.23 20.82 -25.95
C ASN A 626 0.23 20.49 -25.69
N LEU A 627 0.71 20.75 -24.47
CA LEU A 627 2.04 20.38 -23.98
C LEU A 627 2.10 18.94 -23.42
N GLU A 628 1.04 18.16 -23.63
CA GLU A 628 0.92 16.75 -23.26
C GLU A 628 1.25 16.43 -21.78
N PHE A 629 1.07 17.36 -20.85
CA PHE A 629 1.20 17.06 -19.42
C PHE A 629 -0.02 16.31 -18.89
N ILE A 630 -1.19 16.67 -19.41
CA ILE A 630 -2.50 16.19 -18.97
C ILE A 630 -3.38 15.86 -20.18
N TYR A 631 -4.41 15.05 -19.98
CA TYR A 631 -5.41 14.72 -21.02
C TYR A 631 -6.81 14.73 -20.42
N GLU A 632 -7.82 14.84 -21.27
CA GLU A 632 -9.22 14.69 -20.86
C GLU A 632 -9.54 13.19 -20.69
N LYS A 633 -10.08 12.82 -19.52
CA LYS A 633 -10.43 11.44 -19.15
C LYS A 633 -11.90 11.12 -19.43
N SER A 634 -12.77 12.04 -19.02
CA SER A 634 -14.22 11.87 -19.04
C SER A 634 -14.89 13.22 -19.23
N LEU A 635 -16.00 13.25 -19.97
CA LEU A 635 -16.87 14.41 -20.13
C LEU A 635 -18.11 14.34 -19.24
N PHE A 636 -18.49 13.14 -18.79
CA PHE A 636 -19.72 12.88 -18.05
C PHE A 636 -19.49 11.85 -16.93
N PRO A 637 -20.05 12.06 -15.73
CA PRO A 637 -20.96 13.14 -15.35
C PRO A 637 -20.30 14.52 -15.17
N GLU A 638 -18.96 14.57 -15.07
CA GLU A 638 -18.19 15.81 -15.03
C GLU A 638 -16.93 15.73 -15.90
N LEU A 639 -16.40 16.90 -16.29
CA LEU A 639 -15.19 17.01 -17.11
C LEU A 639 -13.96 16.71 -16.24
N GLU A 640 -13.27 15.61 -16.52
CA GLU A 640 -12.09 15.15 -15.80
C GLU A 640 -10.85 15.18 -16.68
N TYR A 641 -9.72 15.51 -16.06
CA TYR A 641 -8.40 15.49 -16.66
C TYR A 641 -7.48 14.53 -15.91
N ILE A 642 -6.37 14.15 -16.53
CA ILE A 642 -5.43 13.19 -15.96
C ILE A 642 -4.01 13.42 -16.44
N PHE A 643 -3.04 13.37 -15.54
CA PHE A 643 -1.61 13.38 -15.86
C PHE A 643 -1.20 12.21 -16.74
N LYS A 644 -0.45 12.51 -17.80
CA LYS A 644 0.02 11.50 -18.75
C LYS A 644 0.76 10.36 -18.06
N HIS A 645 1.80 10.68 -17.28
CA HIS A 645 2.59 9.72 -16.52
C HIS A 645 2.44 9.99 -15.02
N ALA A 646 2.48 8.93 -14.21
CA ALA A 646 2.56 9.06 -12.75
C ALA A 646 3.79 9.88 -12.34
N VAL A 647 4.91 9.68 -13.04
CA VAL A 647 6.13 10.48 -12.86
C VAL A 647 5.91 11.96 -13.16
N THR A 648 4.97 12.32 -14.05
CA THR A 648 4.62 13.73 -14.33
C THR A 648 3.96 14.40 -13.13
N GLN A 649 3.12 13.66 -12.42
CA GLN A 649 2.51 14.12 -11.17
C GLN A 649 3.54 14.14 -10.03
N GLU A 650 4.37 13.10 -9.89
CA GLU A 650 5.37 12.98 -8.82
C GLU A 650 6.41 14.11 -8.85
N VAL A 651 6.73 14.61 -10.04
CA VAL A 651 7.70 15.70 -10.24
C VAL A 651 7.07 17.08 -10.07
N ALA A 652 5.74 17.17 -10.17
CA ALA A 652 4.99 18.42 -10.22
C ALA A 652 4.56 18.96 -8.87
#